data_AF-A0A9C9JPL4-F1
#
_entry.id   AF-A0A9C9JPL4-F1
#
_cell.length_a   1.000
_cell.length_b   1.000
_cell.length_c   1.000
_cell.angle_alpha   90.00
_cell.angle_beta   90.00
_cell.angle_gamma   90.00
#
_symmetry.space_group_name_H-M   'P 1'
#
loop_
_entity.id
_entity.type
_entity.pdbx_description
1 polymer ?
#
loop_
_entity_poly.entity_id
_entity_poly.type
_entity_poly.pdbx_seq_one_letter_code
_entity_poly.pdbx_strand_id
1 'polypeptide(L)'
;YYAVTVMGDIYLLKNPDVYEEEEKPDQDLSRTRRLTDTPNREMHLTWHPEDMRIAYLSDRSGQFDVYVLDLATMEETRLTDTPVDEWQPKFAPHGDRLAYYSGDSELRIHDFDTGESALFHYGAIRAFARAGGYEWSPDANWIAFAEYVRDDLSDVYIKHVESGDKYNISHSPNWSSGITWSPDGKYLAWGEEAYYYEEPEQSDYVMLLELSPEQETYDFDVLFPDDVPEPEPAEEPEAGAEGDADAAAAEAADAHAGEVSEEGAADEAAAEGEDAGEEAEEEVEPIEIDFEDIEDRGERITDYPGSSWGPLFAQDSSYLLFASDHTGENELYSMTLEEREVARITGLMGKDGVAFAPDGARVYFTEGGRLSYIEMNGPQPGAPGMVPATSHVAYDQWDVWEQVLIEGWRYLSEYFYDEDMHGVDWEAVLARYLPRVRRLGDTYEFGQLYREMLGELNASHMGFSPAGGSGAEAPPESTGYLGAYFDKDYLGPGWKVAEIIDDGPADRPGSMLEPGDIITAVNGDPVGPETNRAVALRNTVGEPVQLTVSRENHETGEAEEIEVPIKPVSGGAIAELQYEEWVQWNKDEVDRLSGGRLAYQHIRQMNHDSLIRFRKELFTESIDKQGLVLDVRFNSGGSTSVAVLELLARRGLYLRVRRGTGEADYARQQVFESPVVLLINPHSFSNAEILAHVLKDAGVATIVGEATGGNVISTGGVVLMDGSRMSMPGFENARLNGEDMEGNGAQPDISVVIDPNALAEGRDNQIEAAVDFLLGQIEE
;
A
#
# COMPACT_ATOMS: atom_id res chain seq x y z
N TYR A 1 -29.96 -2.16 6.18
CA TYR A 1 -29.33 -3.50 6.20
C TYR A 1 -27.84 -3.32 5.91
N TYR A 2 -27.00 -4.33 6.13
CA TYR A 2 -25.61 -4.34 5.64
C TYR A 2 -25.48 -5.39 4.56
N ALA A 3 -24.67 -5.12 3.54
CA ALA A 3 -24.28 -6.12 2.55
C ALA A 3 -22.77 -6.31 2.61
N VAL A 4 -22.32 -7.57 2.58
CA VAL A 4 -20.90 -7.94 2.58
C VAL A 4 -20.66 -9.05 1.58
N THR A 5 -19.47 -9.10 1.01
CA THR A 5 -19.04 -10.21 0.16
C THR A 5 -18.19 -11.19 0.95
N VAL A 6 -18.52 -12.48 0.92
CA VAL A 6 -17.75 -13.54 1.57
C VAL A 6 -17.56 -14.67 0.57
N MET A 7 -16.29 -15.05 0.31
CA MET A 7 -15.95 -16.12 -0.63
C MET A 7 -16.56 -15.94 -2.03
N GLY A 8 -16.73 -14.69 -2.47
CA GLY A 8 -17.35 -14.36 -3.75
C GLY A 8 -18.87 -14.27 -3.73
N ASP A 9 -19.59 -14.51 -2.63
CA ASP A 9 -21.05 -14.29 -2.59
C ASP A 9 -21.45 -13.06 -1.77
N ILE A 10 -22.60 -12.48 -2.11
CA ILE A 10 -23.20 -11.37 -1.37
C ILE A 10 -24.09 -11.91 -0.24
N TYR A 11 -23.88 -11.37 0.96
CA TYR A 11 -24.69 -11.62 2.14
C TYR A 11 -25.33 -10.34 2.64
N LEU A 12 -26.63 -10.40 2.90
CA LEU A 12 -27.40 -9.37 3.57
C LEU A 12 -27.49 -9.67 5.06
N LEU A 13 -27.04 -8.72 5.89
CA LEU A 13 -27.16 -8.76 7.34
C LEU A 13 -28.19 -7.74 7.78
N LYS A 14 -29.06 -8.13 8.71
CA LYS A 14 -30.02 -7.20 9.29
C LYS A 14 -29.29 -6.23 10.21
N ASN A 15 -29.61 -4.93 10.08
CA ASN A 15 -29.05 -3.92 10.97
C ASN A 15 -29.61 -4.16 12.40
N PRO A 16 -28.76 -4.34 13.43
CA PRO A 16 -29.23 -4.54 14.81
C PRO A 16 -30.06 -3.39 15.38
N ASP A 17 -30.02 -2.19 14.80
CA ASP A 17 -30.71 -0.99 15.32
C ASP A 17 -32.19 -0.88 14.96
N VAL A 18 -32.67 -1.64 13.98
CA VAL A 18 -34.04 -1.53 13.47
C VAL A 18 -35.00 -2.45 14.26
N TYR A 19 -34.79 -2.63 15.57
CA TYR A 19 -35.66 -3.48 16.40
C TYR A 19 -36.09 -2.81 17.71
N GLU A 20 -37.41 -2.69 17.87
CA GLU A 20 -38.08 -2.70 19.17
C GLU A 20 -38.31 -4.15 19.60
N GLU A 21 -38.07 -4.49 20.88
CA GLU A 21 -38.12 -5.84 21.48
C GLU A 21 -39.44 -6.66 21.28
N GLU A 22 -40.47 -6.13 20.61
CA GLU A 22 -41.82 -6.71 20.56
C GLU A 22 -42.22 -7.46 19.27
N GLU A 23 -41.38 -7.56 18.23
CA GLU A 23 -41.76 -8.32 17.01
C GLU A 23 -41.47 -9.83 17.09
N LYS A 24 -42.49 -10.56 17.58
CA LYS A 24 -42.93 -11.96 17.33
C LYS A 24 -41.90 -13.08 17.03
N PRO A 25 -41.91 -14.19 17.81
CA PRO A 25 -40.93 -15.30 17.73
C PRO A 25 -41.12 -16.34 16.60
N ASP A 26 -41.99 -16.12 15.61
CA ASP A 26 -42.30 -17.12 14.56
C ASP A 26 -41.91 -16.69 13.13
N GLN A 27 -41.15 -15.60 12.96
CA GLN A 27 -40.40 -15.33 11.73
C GLN A 27 -38.91 -15.39 12.01
N ASP A 28 -38.34 -16.60 11.95
CA ASP A 28 -36.90 -16.82 11.95
C ASP A 28 -36.30 -16.30 10.63
N LEU A 29 -36.19 -14.98 10.50
CA LEU A 29 -35.35 -14.31 9.52
C LEU A 29 -33.93 -14.37 10.09
N SER A 30 -33.25 -15.50 9.83
CA SER A 30 -31.88 -15.75 10.25
C SER A 30 -31.02 -14.50 10.08
N ARG A 31 -30.18 -14.19 11.08
CA ARG A 31 -29.35 -12.97 11.21
C ARG A 31 -28.49 -12.60 9.97
N THR A 32 -28.44 -13.48 8.99
CA THR A 32 -27.76 -13.32 7.71
C THR A 32 -28.57 -14.04 6.62
N ARG A 33 -28.72 -13.42 5.45
CA ARG A 33 -29.33 -14.00 4.24
C ARG A 33 -28.32 -13.95 3.11
N ARG A 34 -28.00 -15.10 2.52
CA ARG A 34 -27.21 -15.18 1.28
C ARG A 34 -28.07 -14.71 0.10
N LEU A 35 -27.57 -13.77 -0.69
CA LEU A 35 -28.27 -13.19 -1.84
C LEU A 35 -27.85 -13.84 -3.16
N THR A 36 -26.57 -14.15 -3.33
CA THR A 36 -26.04 -14.86 -4.50
C THR A 36 -25.57 -16.26 -4.11
N ASP A 37 -25.76 -17.23 -5.01
CA ASP A 37 -25.32 -18.61 -4.82
C ASP A 37 -24.74 -19.11 -6.15
N THR A 38 -23.54 -18.61 -6.45
CA THR A 38 -22.81 -18.96 -7.67
C THR A 38 -21.40 -19.42 -7.30
N PRO A 39 -20.73 -20.22 -8.14
CA PRO A 39 -19.32 -20.51 -7.95
C PRO A 39 -18.43 -19.34 -8.40
N ASN A 40 -19.01 -18.22 -8.83
CA ASN A 40 -18.34 -17.06 -9.42
C ASN A 40 -18.04 -15.99 -8.36
N ARG A 41 -17.23 -15.00 -8.74
CA ARG A 41 -16.84 -13.93 -7.82
C ARG A 41 -17.79 -12.75 -7.95
N GLU A 42 -18.47 -12.42 -6.86
CA GLU A 42 -19.14 -11.14 -6.67
C GLU A 42 -18.33 -10.16 -5.80
N MET A 43 -18.24 -8.90 -6.23
CA MET A 43 -17.48 -7.85 -5.53
C MET A 43 -17.96 -6.43 -5.87
N HIS A 44 -17.36 -5.42 -5.23
CA HIS A 44 -17.63 -3.99 -5.43
C HIS A 44 -19.12 -3.63 -5.36
N LEU A 45 -19.77 -4.01 -4.26
CA LEU A 45 -21.17 -3.72 -4.03
C LEU A 45 -21.40 -2.23 -3.73
N THR A 46 -22.48 -1.67 -4.26
CA THR A 46 -22.96 -0.32 -3.96
C THR A 46 -24.47 -0.33 -3.78
N TRP A 47 -24.97 0.49 -2.86
CA TRP A 47 -26.40 0.64 -2.60
C TRP A 47 -26.98 1.73 -3.46
N HIS A 48 -28.19 1.51 -3.96
CA HIS A 48 -28.99 2.61 -4.49
C HIS A 48 -29.32 3.59 -3.34
N PRO A 49 -29.24 4.91 -3.56
CA PRO A 49 -29.41 5.91 -2.50
C PRO A 49 -30.82 5.91 -1.87
N GLU A 50 -31.85 5.68 -2.69
CA GLU A 50 -33.25 5.89 -2.27
C GLU A 50 -34.08 4.60 -2.12
N ASP A 51 -33.59 3.46 -2.62
CA ASP A 51 -34.38 2.24 -2.67
C ASP A 51 -33.55 0.99 -2.32
N MET A 52 -34.20 -0.17 -2.38
CA MET A 52 -33.61 -1.44 -1.97
C MET A 52 -32.89 -2.16 -3.13
N ARG A 53 -32.35 -1.43 -4.10
CA ARG A 53 -31.46 -1.99 -5.13
C ARG A 53 -30.00 -1.97 -4.70
N ILE A 54 -29.26 -2.96 -5.16
CA ILE A 54 -27.81 -3.00 -5.08
C ILE A 54 -27.22 -3.21 -6.47
N ALA A 55 -26.13 -2.53 -6.78
CA ALA A 55 -25.29 -2.84 -7.94
C ALA A 55 -24.00 -3.52 -7.46
N TYR A 56 -23.50 -4.45 -8.26
CA TYR A 56 -22.29 -5.22 -7.95
C TYR A 56 -21.67 -5.81 -9.21
N LEU A 57 -20.42 -6.27 -9.11
CA LEU A 57 -19.73 -6.96 -10.19
C LEU A 57 -19.89 -8.47 -10.03
N SER A 58 -20.10 -9.20 -11.13
CA SER A 58 -20.02 -10.67 -11.14
C SER A 58 -19.33 -11.15 -12.40
N ASP A 59 -18.45 -12.14 -12.25
CA ASP A 59 -17.70 -12.72 -13.38
C ASP A 59 -18.34 -13.98 -13.98
N ARG A 60 -19.59 -14.28 -13.63
CA ARG A 60 -20.34 -15.45 -14.09
C ARG A 60 -20.59 -15.53 -15.60
N SER A 61 -20.37 -14.43 -16.31
CA SER A 61 -20.50 -14.39 -17.78
C SER A 61 -19.16 -14.51 -18.51
N GLY A 62 -18.04 -14.63 -17.78
CA GLY A 62 -16.69 -14.77 -18.33
C GLY A 62 -15.73 -13.69 -17.84
N GLN A 63 -16.20 -12.44 -17.83
CA GLN A 63 -15.55 -11.22 -17.36
C GLN A 63 -16.43 -10.54 -16.31
N PHE A 64 -15.89 -9.60 -15.54
CA PHE A 64 -16.69 -8.80 -14.61
C PHE A 64 -17.64 -7.90 -15.38
N ASP A 65 -18.94 -8.13 -15.22
CA ASP A 65 -19.98 -7.19 -15.65
C ASP A 65 -20.69 -6.59 -14.44
N VAL A 66 -21.34 -5.44 -14.64
CA VAL A 66 -22.21 -4.83 -13.64
C VAL A 66 -23.58 -5.52 -13.64
N TYR A 67 -24.04 -5.92 -12.46
CA TYR A 67 -25.37 -6.45 -12.21
C TYR A 67 -26.11 -5.57 -11.21
N VAL A 68 -27.43 -5.45 -11.38
CA VAL A 68 -28.33 -4.75 -10.45
C VAL A 68 -29.35 -5.76 -9.92
N LEU A 69 -29.45 -5.86 -8.59
CA LEU A 69 -30.40 -6.70 -7.88
C LEU A 69 -31.36 -5.83 -7.08
N ASP A 70 -32.66 -5.96 -7.36
CA ASP A 70 -33.74 -5.41 -6.54
C ASP A 70 -34.04 -6.38 -5.40
N LEU A 71 -33.81 -5.97 -4.14
CA LEU A 71 -34.03 -6.82 -2.97
C LEU A 71 -35.50 -6.98 -2.57
N ALA A 72 -36.40 -6.13 -3.08
CA ALA A 72 -37.84 -6.23 -2.86
C ALA A 72 -38.46 -7.31 -3.75
N THR A 73 -38.09 -7.33 -5.03
CA THR A 73 -38.59 -8.30 -6.02
C THR A 73 -37.71 -9.54 -6.15
N MET A 74 -36.44 -9.44 -5.73
CA MET A 74 -35.35 -10.39 -6.02
C MET A 74 -35.09 -10.55 -7.53
N GLU A 75 -35.47 -9.56 -8.34
CA GLU A 75 -35.15 -9.53 -9.76
C GLU A 75 -33.74 -8.97 -10.00
N GLU A 76 -33.01 -9.64 -10.88
CA GLU A 76 -31.62 -9.32 -11.19
C GLU A 76 -31.48 -9.03 -12.68
N THR A 77 -30.75 -7.96 -13.00
CA THR A 77 -30.47 -7.54 -14.37
C THR A 77 -28.97 -7.39 -14.58
N ARG A 78 -28.45 -7.97 -15.68
CA ARG A 78 -27.08 -7.72 -16.17
C ARG A 78 -27.09 -6.40 -16.94
N LEU A 79 -26.36 -5.42 -16.43
CA LEU A 79 -26.33 -4.05 -16.96
C LEU A 79 -25.32 -3.90 -18.11
N THR A 80 -24.16 -4.58 -18.01
CA THR A 80 -23.11 -4.53 -19.02
C THR A 80 -22.87 -5.89 -19.67
N ASP A 81 -22.44 -5.86 -20.93
CA ASP A 81 -22.05 -7.05 -21.72
C ASP A 81 -20.92 -6.65 -22.66
N THR A 82 -19.74 -6.43 -22.07
CA THR A 82 -18.54 -5.96 -22.79
C THR A 82 -17.45 -7.05 -22.77
N PRO A 83 -16.42 -6.98 -23.64
CA PRO A 83 -15.35 -7.98 -23.65
C PRO A 83 -14.24 -7.72 -22.62
N VAL A 84 -14.35 -6.68 -21.80
CA VAL A 84 -13.33 -6.27 -20.80
C VAL A 84 -13.93 -6.37 -19.39
N ASP A 85 -13.08 -6.35 -18.37
CA ASP A 85 -13.55 -6.31 -16.98
C ASP A 85 -14.08 -4.91 -16.58
N GLU A 86 -15.24 -4.89 -15.93
CA GLU A 86 -15.83 -3.68 -15.34
C GLU A 86 -15.39 -3.51 -13.88
N TRP A 87 -15.18 -2.26 -13.44
CA TRP A 87 -14.71 -1.97 -12.09
C TRP A 87 -15.48 -0.85 -11.39
N GLN A 88 -15.56 -0.95 -10.06
CA GLN A 88 -16.06 0.07 -9.13
C GLN A 88 -17.39 0.74 -9.56
N PRO A 89 -18.51 0.01 -9.71
CA PRO A 89 -19.79 0.65 -10.00
C PRO A 89 -20.26 1.53 -8.84
N LYS A 90 -20.72 2.75 -9.12
CA LYS A 90 -21.29 3.69 -8.14
C LYS A 90 -22.53 4.39 -8.70
N PHE A 91 -23.64 4.30 -7.97
CA PHE A 91 -24.82 5.11 -8.26
C PHE A 91 -24.50 6.59 -8.07
N ALA A 92 -25.10 7.43 -8.91
CA ALA A 92 -25.19 8.87 -8.64
C ALA A 92 -26.05 9.10 -7.38
N PRO A 93 -25.90 10.24 -6.67
CA PRO A 93 -26.67 10.54 -5.45
C PRO A 93 -28.19 10.45 -5.60
N HIS A 94 -28.74 10.71 -6.79
CA HIS A 94 -30.17 10.59 -7.09
C HIS A 94 -30.58 9.20 -7.59
N GLY A 95 -29.61 8.32 -7.90
CA GLY A 95 -29.85 6.93 -8.31
C GLY A 95 -30.39 6.71 -9.74
N ASP A 96 -30.64 7.78 -10.48
CA ASP A 96 -31.01 7.81 -11.90
C ASP A 96 -29.88 7.35 -12.85
N ARG A 97 -28.64 7.45 -12.38
CA ARG A 97 -27.41 7.11 -13.14
C ARG A 97 -26.47 6.23 -12.33
N LEU A 98 -25.62 5.47 -13.03
CA LEU A 98 -24.56 4.65 -12.43
C LEU A 98 -23.26 4.78 -13.24
N ALA A 99 -22.19 5.23 -12.59
CA ALA A 99 -20.86 5.24 -13.18
C ALA A 99 -20.13 3.92 -12.91
N TYR A 100 -19.18 3.59 -13.79
CA TYR A 100 -18.30 2.43 -13.65
C TYR A 100 -17.09 2.57 -14.59
N TYR A 101 -15.96 1.96 -14.21
CA TYR A 101 -14.85 1.79 -15.14
C TYR A 101 -15.06 0.58 -16.04
N SER A 102 -14.63 0.67 -17.30
CA SER A 102 -14.63 -0.45 -18.25
C SER A 102 -13.24 -0.61 -18.86
N GLY A 103 -12.64 -1.78 -18.62
CA GLY A 103 -11.21 -1.99 -18.80
C GLY A 103 -10.37 -0.97 -18.03
N ASP A 104 -9.13 -0.73 -18.49
CA ASP A 104 -8.16 0.11 -17.79
C ASP A 104 -8.18 1.60 -18.19
N SER A 105 -9.08 2.03 -19.07
CA SER A 105 -9.00 3.37 -19.69
C SER A 105 -10.31 4.13 -19.84
N GLU A 106 -11.47 3.51 -19.58
CA GLU A 106 -12.76 4.18 -19.73
C GLU A 106 -13.49 4.32 -18.40
N LEU A 107 -14.00 5.53 -18.13
CA LEU A 107 -15.07 5.78 -17.16
C LEU A 107 -16.36 6.02 -17.93
N ARG A 108 -17.40 5.25 -17.62
CA ARG A 108 -18.69 5.27 -18.32
C ARG A 108 -19.82 5.59 -17.35
N ILE A 109 -20.90 6.14 -17.86
CA ILE A 109 -22.14 6.42 -17.11
C ILE A 109 -23.28 5.68 -17.79
N HIS A 110 -23.97 4.83 -17.05
CA HIS A 110 -25.24 4.23 -17.41
C HIS A 110 -26.39 5.12 -16.95
N ASP A 111 -27.36 5.34 -17.82
CA ASP A 111 -28.59 6.08 -17.55
C ASP A 111 -29.77 5.11 -17.52
N PHE A 112 -30.48 5.03 -16.40
CA PHE A 112 -31.55 4.04 -16.20
C PHE A 112 -32.84 4.37 -16.96
N ASP A 113 -33.05 5.63 -17.35
CA ASP A 113 -34.22 6.06 -18.11
C ASP A 113 -34.13 5.64 -19.58
N THR A 114 -32.95 5.79 -20.16
CA THR A 114 -32.65 5.42 -21.55
C THR A 114 -32.20 3.96 -21.69
N GLY A 115 -31.59 3.39 -20.64
CA GLY A 115 -30.95 2.09 -20.65
C GLY A 115 -29.62 2.08 -21.43
N GLU A 116 -29.03 3.25 -21.69
CA GLU A 116 -27.79 3.38 -22.47
C GLU A 116 -26.60 3.71 -21.55
N SER A 117 -25.42 3.16 -21.89
CA SER A 117 -24.15 3.52 -21.23
C SER A 117 -23.29 4.39 -22.16
N ALA A 118 -23.03 5.63 -21.77
CA ALA A 118 -22.19 6.57 -22.51
C ALA A 118 -20.76 6.62 -21.97
N LEU A 119 -19.80 6.90 -22.84
CA LEU A 119 -18.42 7.20 -22.44
C LEU A 119 -18.39 8.57 -21.75
N PHE A 120 -18.03 8.60 -20.47
CA PHE A 120 -17.83 9.84 -19.73
C PHE A 120 -16.40 10.35 -19.89
N HIS A 121 -15.39 9.49 -19.70
CA HIS A 121 -14.00 9.87 -19.84
C HIS A 121 -13.13 8.71 -20.37
N TYR A 122 -12.14 9.06 -21.20
CA TYR A 122 -11.11 8.16 -21.70
C TYR A 122 -9.74 8.73 -21.33
N GLY A 123 -8.90 7.94 -20.67
CA GLY A 123 -7.60 8.38 -20.16
C GLY A 123 -6.81 7.24 -19.53
N ALA A 124 -5.64 7.54 -18.98
CA ALA A 124 -4.84 6.55 -18.26
C ALA A 124 -5.40 6.39 -16.84
N ILE A 125 -6.41 5.53 -16.66
CA ILE A 125 -7.10 5.31 -15.38
C ILE A 125 -6.45 4.17 -14.59
N ARG A 126 -6.06 3.09 -15.27
CA ARG A 126 -5.50 1.85 -14.69
C ARG A 126 -6.43 1.21 -13.64
N ALA A 127 -7.67 0.98 -14.05
CA ALA A 127 -8.78 0.55 -13.20
C ALA A 127 -8.49 -0.75 -12.41
N PHE A 128 -7.79 -1.71 -13.01
CA PHE A 128 -7.44 -2.98 -12.38
C PHE A 128 -6.31 -2.85 -11.35
N ALA A 129 -5.20 -2.20 -11.75
CA ALA A 129 -3.97 -2.25 -10.96
C ALA A 129 -4.04 -1.37 -9.71
N ARG A 130 -4.44 -0.10 -9.88
CA ARG A 130 -4.37 0.94 -8.85
C ARG A 130 -5.27 2.13 -9.22
N ALA A 131 -6.56 1.89 -9.46
CA ALA A 131 -7.49 3.01 -9.66
C ALA A 131 -7.44 3.93 -8.42
N GLY A 132 -7.05 5.19 -8.59
CA GLY A 132 -7.14 6.21 -7.52
C GLY A 132 -8.57 6.48 -7.05
N GLY A 133 -9.55 5.88 -7.72
CA GLY A 133 -10.98 6.01 -7.47
C GLY A 133 -11.59 7.18 -8.24
N TYR A 134 -12.93 7.22 -8.23
CA TYR A 134 -13.71 8.38 -8.63
C TYR A 134 -14.88 8.54 -7.66
N GLU A 135 -15.44 9.74 -7.58
CA GLU A 135 -16.56 10.05 -6.69
C GLU A 135 -17.50 11.06 -7.36
N TRP A 136 -18.80 10.82 -7.24
CA TRP A 136 -19.84 11.75 -7.67
C TRP A 136 -19.90 12.93 -6.69
N SER A 137 -20.11 14.14 -7.22
CA SER A 137 -20.50 15.26 -6.38
C SER A 137 -21.90 15.04 -5.79
N PRO A 138 -22.21 15.58 -4.60
CA PRO A 138 -23.52 15.43 -3.95
C PRO A 138 -24.73 15.85 -4.81
N ASP A 139 -24.54 16.78 -5.74
CA ASP A 139 -25.57 17.28 -6.68
C ASP A 139 -25.63 16.49 -8.00
N ALA A 140 -24.84 15.41 -8.14
CA ALA A 140 -24.71 14.56 -9.32
C ALA A 140 -24.27 15.27 -10.62
N ASN A 141 -23.82 16.53 -10.56
CA ASN A 141 -23.42 17.29 -11.76
C ASN A 141 -21.94 17.13 -12.12
N TRP A 142 -21.13 16.62 -11.19
CA TRP A 142 -19.68 16.48 -11.36
C TRP A 142 -19.20 15.10 -10.93
N ILE A 143 -18.10 14.67 -11.54
CA ILE A 143 -17.32 13.51 -11.06
C ILE A 143 -15.88 13.95 -10.87
N ALA A 144 -15.35 13.70 -9.67
CA ALA A 144 -13.92 13.80 -9.37
C ALA A 144 -13.26 12.44 -9.60
N PHE A 145 -12.10 12.39 -10.25
CA PHE A 145 -11.38 11.14 -10.52
C PHE A 145 -9.88 11.37 -10.65
N ALA A 146 -9.09 10.33 -10.32
CA ALA A 146 -7.64 10.34 -10.54
C ALA A 146 -7.31 9.85 -11.96
N GLU A 147 -6.36 10.52 -12.63
CA GLU A 147 -5.83 10.10 -13.92
C GLU A 147 -4.31 10.20 -13.95
N TYR A 148 -3.66 9.16 -14.47
CA TYR A 148 -2.21 9.11 -14.62
C TYR A 148 -1.73 10.06 -15.73
N VAL A 149 -0.83 10.97 -15.38
CA VAL A 149 -0.35 12.02 -16.29
C VAL A 149 1.13 11.86 -16.67
N ARG A 150 1.96 11.23 -15.82
CA ARG A 150 3.43 11.16 -15.99
C ARG A 150 4.02 9.94 -15.29
N ASP A 151 4.73 9.04 -15.99
CA ASP A 151 5.65 7.98 -15.46
C ASP A 151 5.20 7.10 -14.27
N ASP A 152 3.97 7.24 -13.75
CA ASP A 152 3.26 6.59 -12.61
C ASP A 152 2.62 7.55 -11.59
N LEU A 153 2.71 8.86 -11.83
CA LEU A 153 2.05 9.93 -11.07
C LEU A 153 0.68 10.25 -11.66
N SER A 154 -0.25 10.66 -10.79
CA SER A 154 -1.61 11.01 -11.17
C SER A 154 -2.01 12.36 -10.63
N ASP A 155 -2.88 13.03 -11.37
CA ASP A 155 -3.56 14.23 -10.90
C ASP A 155 -5.05 13.89 -10.65
N VAL A 156 -5.65 14.58 -9.68
CA VAL A 156 -7.09 14.64 -9.48
C VAL A 156 -7.71 15.65 -10.45
N TYR A 157 -8.73 15.20 -11.18
CA TYR A 157 -9.54 16.00 -12.07
C TYR A 157 -10.98 16.05 -11.59
N ILE A 158 -11.67 17.16 -11.86
CA ILE A 158 -13.13 17.27 -11.76
C ILE A 158 -13.67 17.49 -13.18
N LYS A 159 -14.71 16.75 -13.55
CA LYS A 159 -15.37 16.90 -14.84
C LYS A 159 -16.89 16.99 -14.71
N HIS A 160 -17.49 17.97 -15.37
CA HIS A 160 -18.94 18.16 -15.41
C HIS A 160 -19.60 17.07 -16.26
N VAL A 161 -20.71 16.52 -15.78
CA VAL A 161 -21.42 15.40 -16.40
C VAL A 161 -22.06 15.81 -17.73
N GLU A 162 -22.84 16.89 -17.74
CA GLU A 162 -23.53 17.37 -18.94
C GLU A 162 -22.64 18.15 -19.92
N SER A 163 -21.91 19.19 -19.46
CA SER A 163 -21.11 20.02 -20.37
C SER A 163 -19.83 19.32 -20.85
N GLY A 164 -19.30 18.39 -20.07
CA GLY A 164 -18.04 17.73 -20.32
C GLY A 164 -16.80 18.57 -19.99
N ASP A 165 -16.97 19.75 -19.39
CA ASP A 165 -15.85 20.59 -18.96
C ASP A 165 -15.02 19.88 -17.90
N LYS A 166 -13.70 19.89 -18.07
CA LYS A 166 -12.74 19.14 -17.24
C LYS A 166 -11.66 20.07 -16.72
N TYR A 167 -11.38 19.99 -15.42
CA TYR A 167 -10.42 20.82 -14.70
C TYR A 167 -9.46 19.94 -13.90
N ASN A 168 -8.17 20.25 -13.94
CA ASN A 168 -7.17 19.66 -13.05
C ASN A 168 -7.17 20.46 -11.76
N ILE A 169 -7.29 19.82 -10.60
CA ILE A 169 -7.42 20.51 -9.31
C ILE A 169 -6.25 20.25 -8.35
N SER A 170 -5.25 19.47 -8.78
CA SER A 170 -4.18 19.01 -7.89
C SER A 170 -2.77 19.35 -8.39
N HIS A 171 -2.51 19.21 -9.70
CA HIS A 171 -1.18 19.44 -10.29
C HIS A 171 -0.03 18.76 -9.51
N SER A 172 -0.27 17.53 -9.07
CA SER A 172 0.54 16.86 -8.06
C SER A 172 1.78 16.17 -8.67
N PRO A 173 2.94 16.21 -8.00
CA PRO A 173 4.08 15.37 -8.34
C PRO A 173 3.93 13.93 -7.81
N ASN A 174 2.75 13.55 -7.29
CA ASN A 174 2.54 12.33 -6.53
C ASN A 174 1.44 11.44 -7.15
N TRP A 175 1.16 10.31 -6.51
CA TRP A 175 -0.01 9.48 -6.85
C TRP A 175 -1.20 9.86 -5.96
N SER A 176 -2.41 9.90 -6.53
CA SER A 176 -3.63 10.33 -5.86
C SER A 176 -4.58 9.14 -5.68
N SER A 177 -5.21 9.04 -4.51
CA SER A 177 -6.14 7.97 -4.18
C SER A 177 -7.26 8.42 -3.24
N GLY A 178 -8.33 7.63 -3.11
CA GLY A 178 -9.33 7.81 -2.06
C GLY A 178 -10.06 9.16 -2.10
N ILE A 179 -10.47 9.60 -3.29
CA ILE A 179 -11.18 10.87 -3.47
C ILE A 179 -12.57 10.80 -2.80
N THR A 180 -12.93 11.81 -2.03
CA THR A 180 -14.24 11.96 -1.38
C THR A 180 -14.72 13.41 -1.43
N TRP A 181 -16.02 13.61 -1.63
CA TRP A 181 -16.68 14.91 -1.48
C TRP A 181 -17.24 15.06 -0.06
N SER A 182 -17.27 16.30 0.46
CA SER A 182 -18.11 16.59 1.61
C SER A 182 -19.59 16.54 1.20
N PRO A 183 -20.49 16.02 2.05
CA PRO A 183 -21.93 15.97 1.74
C PRO A 183 -22.55 17.33 1.39
N ASP A 184 -22.02 18.43 1.94
CA ASP A 184 -22.45 19.79 1.63
C ASP A 184 -21.86 20.38 0.34
N GLY A 185 -21.00 19.63 -0.37
CA GLY A 185 -20.41 20.03 -1.63
C GLY A 185 -19.34 21.12 -1.56
N LYS A 186 -18.90 21.52 -0.35
CA LYS A 186 -17.91 22.60 -0.18
C LYS A 186 -16.47 22.16 -0.26
N TYR A 187 -16.20 20.89 0.05
CA TYR A 187 -14.85 20.36 0.15
C TYR A 187 -14.67 19.10 -0.68
N LEU A 188 -13.44 18.91 -1.15
CA LEU A 188 -12.94 17.65 -1.66
C LEU A 188 -11.72 17.22 -0.84
N ALA A 189 -11.59 15.94 -0.52
CA ALA A 189 -10.40 15.38 0.11
C ALA A 189 -9.92 14.15 -0.67
N TRP A 190 -8.61 13.93 -0.67
CA TRP A 190 -7.98 12.75 -1.27
C TRP A 190 -6.67 12.43 -0.54
N GLY A 191 -6.20 11.20 -0.67
CA GLY A 191 -4.85 10.81 -0.27
C GLY A 191 -3.84 11.06 -1.40
N GLU A 192 -2.64 11.49 -1.06
CA GLU A 192 -1.49 11.48 -1.95
C GLU A 192 -0.37 10.59 -1.40
N GLU A 193 0.18 9.75 -2.26
CA GLU A 193 1.40 8.97 -1.99
C GLU A 193 2.57 9.67 -2.67
N ALA A 194 3.41 10.31 -1.85
CA ALA A 194 4.67 10.89 -2.26
C ALA A 194 5.57 9.83 -2.89
N TYR A 195 6.32 10.23 -3.92
CA TYR A 195 7.33 9.35 -4.48
C TYR A 195 8.34 9.00 -3.38
N TYR A 196 8.35 7.71 -3.02
CA TYR A 196 8.94 7.10 -1.84
C TYR A 196 10.38 7.52 -1.46
N TYR A 197 11.14 8.10 -2.40
CA TYR A 197 12.52 8.53 -2.18
C TYR A 197 12.65 9.93 -1.57
N GLU A 198 11.60 10.75 -1.60
CA GLU A 198 11.65 12.13 -1.11
C GLU A 198 11.37 12.24 0.39
N GLU A 199 10.34 11.55 0.88
CA GLU A 199 9.88 11.60 2.27
C GLU A 199 9.84 10.19 2.91
N PRO A 200 11.01 9.60 3.25
CA PRO A 200 11.06 8.24 3.80
C PRO A 200 10.27 8.08 5.12
N GLU A 201 10.08 9.16 5.88
CA GLU A 201 9.35 9.12 7.16
C GLU A 201 7.83 9.35 7.00
N GLN A 202 7.35 9.68 5.80
CA GLN A 202 5.93 9.91 5.49
C GLN A 202 5.70 9.73 3.99
N SER A 203 5.24 8.55 3.56
CA SER A 203 4.94 8.31 2.14
C SER A 203 3.57 8.83 1.76
N ASP A 204 2.58 8.76 2.65
CA ASP A 204 1.18 9.08 2.30
C ASP A 204 0.63 10.19 3.20
N TYR A 205 -0.15 11.10 2.62
CA TYR A 205 -0.81 12.18 3.36
C TYR A 205 -2.18 12.53 2.77
N VAL A 206 -3.01 13.20 3.55
CA VAL A 206 -4.33 13.66 3.13
C VAL A 206 -4.28 15.11 2.67
N MET A 207 -4.86 15.37 1.51
CA MET A 207 -5.12 16.68 0.95
C MET A 207 -6.59 17.07 1.18
N LEU A 208 -6.82 18.36 1.41
CA LEU A 208 -8.15 18.97 1.51
C LEU A 208 -8.20 20.20 0.60
N LEU A 209 -9.26 20.31 -0.19
CA LEU A 209 -9.52 21.43 -1.08
C LEU A 209 -10.88 22.03 -0.75
N GLU A 210 -10.93 23.34 -0.53
CA GLU A 210 -12.16 24.12 -0.48
C GLU A 210 -12.54 24.59 -1.89
N LEU A 211 -13.74 24.24 -2.34
CA LEU A 211 -14.14 24.41 -3.74
C LEU A 211 -14.58 25.86 -4.05
N SER A 212 -15.15 26.55 -3.08
CA SER A 212 -15.60 27.94 -3.20
C SER A 212 -15.38 28.70 -1.89
N PRO A 213 -14.13 29.14 -1.62
CA PRO A 213 -13.83 29.89 -0.41
C PRO A 213 -14.54 31.24 -0.44
N GLU A 214 -15.09 31.67 0.70
CA GLU A 214 -15.60 33.03 0.83
C GLU A 214 -14.46 34.03 0.62
N GLN A 215 -14.56 34.90 -0.39
CA GLN A 215 -13.57 35.96 -0.58
C GLN A 215 -13.53 36.84 0.67
N GLU A 216 -12.37 36.92 1.34
CA GLU A 216 -12.14 37.90 2.39
C GLU A 216 -12.30 39.30 1.81
N THR A 217 -13.49 39.88 1.94
CA THR A 217 -13.70 41.30 1.66
C THR A 217 -13.05 42.07 2.80
N TYR A 218 -11.82 42.52 2.59
CA TYR A 218 -11.22 43.50 3.47
C TYR A 218 -12.07 44.76 3.45
N ASP A 219 -12.79 45.01 4.55
CA ASP A 219 -13.39 46.31 4.78
C ASP A 219 -12.25 47.30 5.06
N PHE A 220 -11.81 47.98 3.99
CA PHE A 220 -10.75 48.98 4.05
C PHE A 220 -11.07 50.10 5.06
N ASP A 221 -12.35 50.38 5.35
CA ASP A 221 -12.76 51.37 6.35
C ASP A 221 -12.48 50.88 7.78
N VAL A 222 -12.39 49.56 7.99
CA VAL A 222 -12.02 48.94 9.28
C VAL A 222 -10.51 48.84 9.45
N LEU A 223 -9.77 48.54 8.37
CA LEU A 223 -8.31 48.45 8.39
C LEU A 223 -7.61 49.82 8.37
N PHE A 224 -8.25 50.81 7.75
CA PHE A 224 -7.78 52.19 7.67
C PHE A 224 -8.88 53.16 8.08
N PRO A 225 -9.23 53.23 9.38
CA PRO A 225 -10.17 54.25 9.85
C PRO A 225 -9.63 55.64 9.49
N ASP A 226 -10.50 56.51 8.95
CA ASP A 226 -10.20 57.89 8.49
C ASP A 226 -9.46 58.80 9.52
N ASP A 227 -9.34 58.36 10.77
CA ASP A 227 -8.65 59.06 11.86
C ASP A 227 -7.16 58.69 11.97
N VAL A 228 -6.44 58.60 10.84
CA VAL A 228 -4.98 58.67 10.86
C VAL A 228 -4.58 60.14 11.04
N PRO A 229 -3.95 60.56 12.16
CA PRO A 229 -3.52 61.93 12.33
C PRO A 229 -2.47 62.28 11.26
N GLU A 230 -2.72 63.37 10.52
CA GLU A 230 -1.82 63.88 9.48
C GLU A 230 -0.37 63.96 10.00
N PRO A 231 0.60 63.32 9.33
CA PRO A 231 2.01 63.52 9.66
C PRO A 231 2.42 64.95 9.29
N GLU A 232 3.14 65.63 10.19
CA GLU A 232 3.61 66.99 9.95
C GLU A 232 4.48 67.08 8.68
N PRO A 233 4.31 68.16 7.88
CA PRO A 233 4.93 68.24 6.55
C PRO A 233 6.45 68.34 6.65
N ALA A 234 7.14 67.39 6.03
CA ALA A 234 8.57 67.48 5.76
C ALA A 234 8.81 68.46 4.59
N GLU A 235 9.84 69.30 4.74
CA GLU A 235 10.25 70.32 3.77
C GLU A 235 10.60 69.72 2.39
N GLU A 236 9.99 70.25 1.33
CA GLU A 236 10.34 69.97 -0.07
C GLU A 236 11.68 70.59 -0.48
N PRO A 237 12.45 69.96 -1.38
CA PRO A 237 13.36 70.66 -2.27
C PRO A 237 12.76 70.84 -3.68
N GLU A 238 12.95 72.05 -4.20
CA GLU A 238 12.38 72.59 -5.42
C GLU A 238 12.86 71.98 -6.77
N ALA A 239 11.98 72.19 -7.75
CA ALA A 239 12.20 72.70 -9.11
C ALA A 239 12.38 71.74 -10.30
N GLY A 240 11.41 71.81 -11.23
CA GLY A 240 11.75 72.32 -12.57
C GLY A 240 10.97 71.79 -13.78
N ALA A 241 10.08 72.66 -14.29
CA ALA A 241 9.79 72.95 -15.71
C ALA A 241 8.84 72.05 -16.55
N GLU A 242 7.60 72.56 -16.63
CA GLU A 242 6.66 72.72 -17.77
C GLU A 242 6.94 72.12 -19.17
N GLY A 243 5.86 71.64 -19.81
CA GLY A 243 5.80 71.45 -21.26
C GLY A 243 4.50 70.84 -21.84
N ASP A 244 3.41 71.62 -21.82
CA ASP A 244 2.31 71.80 -22.81
C ASP A 244 1.62 70.67 -23.64
N ALA A 245 0.31 70.90 -23.85
CA ALA A 245 -0.65 70.37 -24.85
C ALA A 245 -1.20 68.92 -24.67
N ASP A 246 -2.48 68.59 -24.88
CA ASP A 246 -3.57 69.23 -25.62
C ASP A 246 -4.94 68.78 -25.06
N ALA A 247 -5.98 69.59 -25.28
CA ALA A 247 -7.37 69.37 -24.83
C ALA A 247 -8.36 69.27 -26.02
N ALA A 248 -9.57 68.78 -25.71
CA ALA A 248 -10.82 68.77 -26.52
C ALA A 248 -10.99 67.57 -27.50
N ALA A 249 -12.16 66.95 -27.70
CA ALA A 249 -13.55 67.06 -27.21
C ALA A 249 -14.29 65.81 -27.78
N ALA A 250 -15.11 65.08 -27.01
CA ALA A 250 -16.57 65.18 -26.84
C ALA A 250 -17.48 64.86 -28.07
N GLU A 251 -18.53 64.09 -27.75
CA GLU A 251 -19.82 63.82 -28.43
C GLU A 251 -19.90 62.79 -29.57
N ALA A 252 -20.68 61.71 -29.35
CA ALA A 252 -22.11 61.67 -29.71
C ALA A 252 -22.77 60.33 -29.29
N ALA A 253 -23.98 60.44 -28.74
CA ALA A 253 -24.94 59.36 -28.52
C ALA A 253 -26.16 59.62 -29.42
N ASP A 254 -26.81 58.57 -29.97
CA ASP A 254 -28.27 58.43 -29.98
C ASP A 254 -28.78 57.04 -30.44
N ALA A 255 -29.84 56.60 -29.75
CA ALA A 255 -30.99 55.76 -30.10
C ALA A 255 -30.88 54.49 -30.98
N HIS A 256 -31.43 53.38 -30.48
CA HIS A 256 -32.82 53.00 -30.79
C HIS A 256 -33.41 51.98 -29.81
N ALA A 257 -34.63 52.27 -29.34
CA ALA A 257 -35.50 51.40 -28.54
C ALA A 257 -36.56 50.74 -29.44
N GLY A 258 -37.12 49.63 -28.97
CA GLY A 258 -38.30 48.99 -29.55
C GLY A 258 -38.97 48.08 -28.54
N GLU A 259 -39.87 48.64 -27.72
CA GLU A 259 -40.87 47.93 -26.92
C GLU A 259 -42.06 47.51 -27.79
N VAL A 260 -42.71 46.40 -27.42
CA VAL A 260 -44.17 46.25 -27.54
C VAL A 260 -44.69 45.58 -26.28
N SER A 261 -45.61 46.27 -25.60
CA SER A 261 -46.43 45.87 -24.46
C SER A 261 -47.83 45.43 -24.89
N GLU A 262 -48.50 44.55 -24.14
CA GLU A 262 -49.70 44.87 -23.32
C GLU A 262 -50.44 43.64 -22.76
N GLU A 263 -50.65 43.73 -21.43
CA GLU A 263 -51.70 43.28 -20.51
C GLU A 263 -52.94 42.46 -20.95
N GLY A 264 -53.41 41.63 -20.00
CA GLY A 264 -54.77 41.06 -19.99
C GLY A 264 -55.13 40.29 -18.70
N ALA A 265 -55.65 41.01 -17.72
CA ALA A 265 -56.57 40.70 -16.60
C ALA A 265 -56.90 39.26 -16.09
N ALA A 266 -57.07 39.23 -14.76
CA ALA A 266 -57.56 38.21 -13.83
C ALA A 266 -58.86 37.45 -14.19
N ASP A 267 -58.98 36.21 -13.68
CA ASP A 267 -60.22 35.71 -13.07
C ASP A 267 -59.92 34.65 -11.99
N GLU A 268 -60.54 34.82 -10.82
CA GLU A 268 -60.54 33.87 -9.69
C GLU A 268 -61.66 32.84 -9.92
N ALA A 269 -61.38 31.55 -9.74
CA ALA A 269 -62.41 30.55 -9.45
C ALA A 269 -61.86 29.47 -8.51
N ALA A 270 -62.36 29.50 -7.28
CA ALA A 270 -62.13 28.49 -6.26
C ALA A 270 -62.75 27.13 -6.64
N ALA A 271 -62.00 26.05 -6.41
CA ALA A 271 -62.52 24.71 -6.18
C ALA A 271 -61.61 24.00 -5.17
N GLU A 272 -62.11 23.85 -3.95
CA GLU A 272 -61.54 22.99 -2.90
C GLU A 272 -61.62 21.51 -3.32
N GLY A 273 -60.58 20.73 -3.01
CA GLY A 273 -60.60 19.28 -3.18
C GLY A 273 -59.28 18.56 -2.90
N GLU A 274 -59.03 18.30 -1.61
CA GLU A 274 -58.35 17.12 -1.03
C GLU A 274 -56.87 16.82 -1.39
N ASP A 275 -56.01 17.46 -0.58
CA ASP A 275 -54.80 16.97 0.11
C ASP A 275 -54.44 15.47 -0.07
N ALA A 276 -53.36 15.23 -0.82
CA ALA A 276 -52.48 14.07 -0.69
C ALA A 276 -51.05 14.61 -0.68
N GLY A 277 -50.37 14.51 0.46
CA GLY A 277 -49.02 15.01 0.66
C GLY A 277 -48.02 14.29 -0.24
N GLU A 278 -47.54 15.00 -1.26
CA GLU A 278 -46.23 14.75 -1.85
C GLU A 278 -45.18 15.36 -0.91
N GLU A 279 -44.33 14.50 -0.35
CA GLU A 279 -43.09 14.95 0.28
C GLU A 279 -42.26 15.59 -0.83
N ALA A 280 -41.97 16.89 -0.68
CA ALA A 280 -41.09 17.59 -1.60
C ALA A 280 -39.67 17.05 -1.40
N GLU A 281 -39.12 16.42 -2.44
CA GLU A 281 -37.69 16.16 -2.56
C GLU A 281 -36.95 17.50 -2.38
N GLU A 282 -36.06 17.59 -1.39
CA GLU A 282 -35.14 18.73 -1.28
C GLU A 282 -34.21 18.68 -2.50
N GLU A 283 -34.46 19.51 -3.51
CA GLU A 283 -33.50 19.77 -4.58
C GLU A 283 -32.20 20.29 -3.94
N VAL A 284 -31.13 19.50 -4.02
CA VAL A 284 -29.78 19.89 -3.60
C VAL A 284 -29.36 21.08 -4.46
N GLU A 285 -28.96 22.20 -3.84
CA GLU A 285 -28.50 23.36 -4.61
C GLU A 285 -27.26 22.97 -5.45
N PRO A 286 -27.18 23.39 -6.72
CA PRO A 286 -26.02 23.09 -7.57
C PRO A 286 -24.72 23.56 -6.92
N ILE A 287 -23.70 22.72 -6.96
CA ILE A 287 -22.41 23.05 -6.36
C ILE A 287 -21.72 24.11 -7.22
N GLU A 288 -21.48 25.27 -6.63
CA GLU A 288 -20.64 26.31 -7.22
C GLU A 288 -19.17 26.03 -6.93
N ILE A 289 -18.37 25.92 -7.99
CA ILE A 289 -16.92 25.72 -7.90
C ILE A 289 -16.23 26.93 -8.51
N ASP A 290 -15.36 27.58 -7.73
CA ASP A 290 -14.48 28.62 -8.23
C ASP A 290 -13.21 27.96 -8.78
N PHE A 291 -13.04 27.95 -10.11
CA PHE A 291 -11.88 27.35 -10.75
C PHE A 291 -10.68 28.31 -10.87
N GLU A 292 -10.79 29.57 -10.44
CA GLU A 292 -9.66 30.49 -10.43
C GLU A 292 -8.60 30.02 -9.41
N ASP A 293 -7.38 29.76 -9.91
CA ASP A 293 -6.22 29.27 -9.14
C ASP A 293 -6.53 28.06 -8.22
N ILE A 294 -7.48 27.20 -8.61
CA ILE A 294 -7.96 26.07 -7.80
C ILE A 294 -6.85 25.10 -7.40
N GLU A 295 -5.87 24.91 -8.27
CA GLU A 295 -4.72 24.05 -8.05
C GLU A 295 -3.82 24.51 -6.88
N ASP A 296 -3.84 25.79 -6.54
CA ASP A 296 -3.03 26.37 -5.46
C ASP A 296 -3.74 26.33 -4.10
N ARG A 297 -5.01 25.91 -4.04
CA ARG A 297 -5.85 25.93 -2.83
C ARG A 297 -5.82 24.62 -2.03
N GLY A 298 -5.26 23.55 -2.58
CA GLY A 298 -5.14 22.27 -1.88
C GLY A 298 -4.19 22.34 -0.68
N GLU A 299 -4.67 21.98 0.51
CA GLU A 299 -3.90 21.95 1.75
C GLU A 299 -3.57 20.50 2.16
N ARG A 300 -2.29 20.21 2.45
CA ARG A 300 -1.90 18.98 3.15
C ARG A 300 -2.26 19.11 4.62
N ILE A 301 -3.25 18.33 5.07
CA ILE A 301 -3.77 18.41 6.44
C ILE A 301 -3.13 17.40 7.41
N THR A 302 -2.33 16.45 6.91
CA THR A 302 -1.54 15.52 7.74
C THR A 302 -0.04 15.73 7.51
N ASP A 303 0.64 16.40 8.45
CA ASP A 303 2.03 16.88 8.33
C ASP A 303 2.99 16.28 9.39
N TYR A 304 2.64 15.12 9.95
CA TYR A 304 3.39 14.43 10.99
C TYR A 304 3.93 13.06 10.51
N PRO A 305 5.00 12.51 11.14
CA PRO A 305 5.62 11.25 10.71
C PRO A 305 4.63 10.09 10.65
N GLY A 306 4.77 9.23 9.64
CA GLY A 306 3.82 8.14 9.33
C GLY A 306 2.91 8.47 8.15
N SER A 307 2.31 7.45 7.57
CA SER A 307 1.44 7.53 6.40
C SER A 307 -0.02 7.71 6.81
N SER A 308 -0.77 8.50 6.03
CA SER A 308 -2.21 8.73 6.21
C SER A 308 -2.97 8.55 4.89
N TRP A 309 -4.08 7.82 4.91
CA TRP A 309 -4.83 7.46 3.69
C TRP A 309 -6.34 7.29 3.93
N GLY A 310 -7.10 7.17 2.83
CA GLY A 310 -8.53 6.86 2.85
C GLY A 310 -9.40 7.90 3.56
N PRO A 311 -9.36 9.18 3.14
CA PRO A 311 -10.20 10.21 3.74
C PRO A 311 -11.70 9.93 3.50
N LEU A 312 -12.54 10.21 4.49
CA LEU A 312 -13.99 10.05 4.42
C LEU A 312 -14.69 11.13 5.25
N PHE A 313 -15.52 11.97 4.63
CA PHE A 313 -16.25 13.02 5.35
C PHE A 313 -17.37 12.45 6.22
N ALA A 314 -17.58 13.08 7.38
CA ALA A 314 -18.77 12.89 8.18
C ALA A 314 -20.02 13.33 7.41
N GLN A 315 -21.17 12.71 7.70
CA GLN A 315 -22.45 13.00 7.02
C GLN A 315 -22.91 14.46 7.19
N ASP A 316 -22.46 15.15 8.24
CA ASP A 316 -22.74 16.57 8.50
C ASP A 316 -21.63 17.51 8.00
N SER A 317 -20.63 17.00 7.28
CA SER A 317 -19.46 17.73 6.78
C SER A 317 -18.58 18.40 7.85
N SER A 318 -18.75 18.09 9.14
CA SER A 318 -18.05 18.81 10.22
C SER A 318 -16.63 18.29 10.53
N TYR A 319 -16.33 17.05 10.17
CA TYR A 319 -15.02 16.42 10.36
C TYR A 319 -14.74 15.38 9.28
N LEU A 320 -13.47 15.00 9.17
CA LEU A 320 -12.96 13.97 8.26
C LEU A 320 -12.46 12.77 9.06
N LEU A 321 -12.71 11.56 8.58
CA LEU A 321 -12.02 10.35 9.02
C LEU A 321 -10.89 9.99 8.06
N PHE A 322 -9.82 9.41 8.57
CA PHE A 322 -8.73 8.85 7.76
C PHE A 322 -7.99 7.77 8.55
N ALA A 323 -7.39 6.81 7.86
CA ALA A 323 -6.49 5.84 8.47
C ALA A 323 -5.07 6.42 8.55
N SER A 324 -4.33 6.09 9.60
CA SER A 324 -2.93 6.49 9.73
C SER A 324 -2.12 5.55 10.62
N ASP A 325 -0.82 5.45 10.34
CA ASP A 325 0.14 4.66 11.14
C ASP A 325 1.10 5.51 11.99
N HIS A 326 0.88 6.83 12.10
CA HIS A 326 1.79 7.77 12.77
C HIS A 326 2.07 7.47 14.25
N THR A 327 1.28 6.60 14.89
CA THR A 327 1.53 6.12 16.26
C THR A 327 2.16 4.73 16.34
N GLY A 328 2.59 4.18 15.20
CA GLY A 328 3.20 2.86 15.03
C GLY A 328 2.24 1.73 14.71
N GLU A 329 0.94 2.01 14.63
CA GLU A 329 -0.13 1.04 14.35
C GLU A 329 -1.14 1.67 13.40
N ASN A 330 -1.69 0.89 12.46
CA ASN A 330 -2.70 1.35 11.53
C ASN A 330 -4.03 1.56 12.25
N GLU A 331 -4.44 2.82 12.45
CA GLU A 331 -5.63 3.20 13.20
C GLU A 331 -6.49 4.19 12.44
N LEU A 332 -7.77 4.24 12.77
CA LEU A 332 -8.67 5.28 12.28
C LEU A 332 -8.57 6.51 13.17
N TYR A 333 -8.53 7.68 12.55
CA TYR A 333 -8.52 8.99 13.18
C TYR A 333 -9.64 9.85 12.63
N SER A 334 -10.10 10.80 13.43
CA SER A 334 -10.93 11.91 13.00
C SER A 334 -10.15 13.21 13.07
N MET A 335 -10.51 14.18 12.23
CA MET A 335 -9.99 15.54 12.26
C MET A 335 -11.11 16.54 12.03
N THR A 336 -11.28 17.50 12.93
CA THR A 336 -12.22 18.62 12.72
C THR A 336 -11.71 19.53 11.60
N LEU A 337 -12.61 20.04 10.75
CA LEU A 337 -12.20 20.85 9.61
C LEU A 337 -11.75 22.26 10.03
N GLU A 338 -12.39 22.88 11.01
CA GLU A 338 -12.09 24.26 11.43
C GLU A 338 -10.81 24.35 12.29
N GLU A 339 -10.72 23.55 13.36
CA GLU A 339 -9.62 23.65 14.34
C GLU A 339 -8.46 22.69 14.06
N ARG A 340 -8.60 21.77 13.08
CA ARG A 340 -7.65 20.69 12.77
C ARG A 340 -7.32 19.80 13.97
N GLU A 341 -8.27 19.63 14.90
CA GLU A 341 -8.08 18.79 16.07
C GLU A 341 -8.21 17.31 15.68
N VAL A 342 -7.15 16.54 15.92
CA VAL A 342 -7.09 15.10 15.62
C VAL A 342 -7.45 14.26 16.83
N ALA A 343 -8.35 13.28 16.67
CA ALA A 343 -8.66 12.29 17.69
C ALA A 343 -8.51 10.86 17.13
N ARG A 344 -7.89 9.99 17.93
CA ARG A 344 -7.81 8.55 17.60
C ARG A 344 -9.17 7.91 17.84
N ILE A 345 -9.68 7.21 16.84
CA ILE A 345 -10.99 6.55 16.86
C ILE A 345 -10.86 5.09 17.30
N THR A 346 -9.90 4.35 16.75
CA THR A 346 -9.76 2.89 17.02
C THR A 346 -8.54 2.54 17.86
N GLY A 347 -8.45 1.27 18.29
CA GLY A 347 -7.26 0.66 18.86
C GLY A 347 -6.81 -0.59 18.09
N LEU A 348 -5.61 -1.09 18.44
CA LEU A 348 -4.73 -2.07 17.76
C LEU A 348 -5.34 -2.88 16.59
N MET A 349 -4.57 -3.02 15.51
CA MET A 349 -4.86 -3.70 14.22
C MET A 349 -5.45 -2.80 13.13
N GLY A 350 -5.04 -3.01 11.88
CA GLY A 350 -5.55 -2.28 10.71
C GLY A 350 -7.05 -2.49 10.47
N LYS A 351 -7.70 -1.48 9.87
CA LYS A 351 -9.13 -1.43 9.59
C LYS A 351 -9.36 -1.31 8.08
N ASP A 352 -10.22 -2.17 7.53
CA ASP A 352 -10.59 -2.16 6.10
C ASP A 352 -12.10 -1.93 5.91
N GLY A 353 -12.48 -1.35 4.77
CA GLY A 353 -13.89 -1.15 4.40
C GLY A 353 -14.63 -0.19 5.32
N VAL A 354 -13.99 0.93 5.65
CA VAL A 354 -14.54 1.97 6.55
C VAL A 354 -15.72 2.66 5.87
N ALA A 355 -16.86 2.74 6.55
CA ALA A 355 -18.05 3.44 6.07
C ALA A 355 -18.90 3.99 7.22
N PHE A 356 -19.49 5.18 7.02
CA PHE A 356 -20.50 5.71 7.93
C PHE A 356 -21.84 5.00 7.77
N ALA A 357 -22.59 4.87 8.85
CA ALA A 357 -24.03 4.69 8.74
C ALA A 357 -24.67 5.92 8.08
N PRO A 358 -25.84 5.78 7.42
CA PRO A 358 -26.54 6.91 6.81
C PRO A 358 -26.86 8.05 7.79
N ASP A 359 -27.05 7.75 9.07
CA ASP A 359 -27.31 8.75 10.12
C ASP A 359 -26.03 9.39 10.70
N GLY A 360 -24.85 8.96 10.27
CA GLY A 360 -23.55 9.41 10.79
C GLY A 360 -23.22 8.97 12.23
N ALA A 361 -24.12 8.26 12.91
CA ALA A 361 -23.98 7.95 14.33
C ALA A 361 -22.95 6.83 14.61
N ARG A 362 -22.59 6.07 13.58
CA ARG A 362 -21.63 4.95 13.67
C ARG A 362 -20.74 4.87 12.45
N VAL A 363 -19.54 4.36 12.67
CA VAL A 363 -18.58 3.99 11.64
C VAL A 363 -18.38 2.48 11.69
N TYR A 364 -18.61 1.81 10.57
CA TYR A 364 -18.40 0.38 10.39
C TYR A 364 -17.07 0.13 9.70
N PHE A 365 -16.44 -0.99 10.04
CA PHE A 365 -15.18 -1.43 9.46
C PHE A 365 -14.98 -2.92 9.72
N THR A 366 -14.06 -3.54 9.00
CA THR A 366 -13.60 -4.90 9.29
C THR A 366 -12.30 -4.89 10.07
N GLU A 367 -12.20 -5.79 11.05
CA GLU A 367 -11.02 -5.97 11.89
C GLU A 367 -10.77 -7.47 12.08
N GLY A 368 -9.65 -7.97 11.56
CA GLY A 368 -9.32 -9.41 11.65
C GLY A 368 -10.41 -10.32 11.07
N GLY A 369 -11.11 -9.88 10.01
CA GLY A 369 -12.22 -10.59 9.38
C GLY A 369 -13.56 -10.50 10.12
N ARG A 370 -13.68 -9.64 11.15
CA ARG A 370 -14.93 -9.38 11.86
C ARG A 370 -15.50 -8.03 11.48
N LEU A 371 -16.81 -7.96 11.25
CA LEU A 371 -17.51 -6.68 11.07
C LEU A 371 -17.72 -6.02 12.43
N SER A 372 -17.02 -4.92 12.65
CA SER A 372 -17.01 -4.12 13.86
C SER A 372 -17.57 -2.72 13.58
N TYR A 373 -17.93 -2.01 14.63
CA TYR A 373 -18.31 -0.62 14.54
C TYR A 373 -17.85 0.17 15.76
N ILE A 374 -17.84 1.49 15.63
CA ILE A 374 -17.71 2.41 16.74
C ILE A 374 -18.81 3.47 16.65
N GLU A 375 -19.41 3.79 17.78
CA GLU A 375 -20.32 4.93 17.89
C GLU A 375 -19.54 6.24 17.77
N MET A 376 -20.13 7.25 17.15
CA MET A 376 -19.55 8.57 16.97
C MET A 376 -20.31 9.61 17.79
N ASN A 377 -19.58 10.44 18.52
CA ASN A 377 -20.12 11.60 19.25
C ASN A 377 -19.46 12.86 18.69
N GLY A 378 -19.94 13.33 17.54
CA GLY A 378 -19.18 14.26 16.71
C GLY A 378 -17.84 13.60 16.30
N PRO A 379 -16.70 14.31 16.38
CA PRO A 379 -15.40 13.75 16.01
C PRO A 379 -14.86 12.74 17.04
N GLN A 380 -15.51 12.55 18.19
CA GLN A 380 -14.97 11.72 19.27
C GLN A 380 -15.51 10.29 19.24
N PRO A 381 -14.68 9.27 19.58
CA PRO A 381 -15.14 7.90 19.64
C PRO A 381 -16.07 7.66 20.84
N GLY A 382 -17.15 6.94 20.59
CA GLY A 382 -18.06 6.40 21.58
C GLY A 382 -17.76 4.94 21.93
N ALA A 383 -18.80 4.15 22.17
CA ALA A 383 -18.65 2.74 22.50
C ALA A 383 -18.29 1.90 21.25
N PRO A 384 -17.28 1.03 21.32
CA PRO A 384 -17.04 0.05 20.27
C PRO A 384 -18.06 -1.09 20.36
N GLY A 385 -18.36 -1.70 19.21
CA GLY A 385 -19.25 -2.84 19.11
C GLY A 385 -18.88 -3.76 17.94
N MET A 386 -19.57 -4.89 17.88
CA MET A 386 -19.41 -5.90 16.83
C MET A 386 -20.79 -6.26 16.30
N VAL A 387 -20.92 -6.46 14.99
CA VAL A 387 -22.15 -6.95 14.37
C VAL A 387 -22.17 -8.48 14.48
N PRO A 388 -23.04 -9.09 15.31
CA PRO A 388 -23.05 -10.54 15.50
C PRO A 388 -23.69 -11.22 14.29
N ALA A 389 -22.85 -11.74 13.39
CA ALA A 389 -23.26 -12.46 12.20
C ALA A 389 -22.84 -13.93 12.27
N THR A 390 -23.69 -14.83 11.80
CA THR A 390 -23.30 -16.23 11.59
C THR A 390 -24.08 -16.76 10.40
N SER A 391 -23.36 -17.30 9.44
CA SER A 391 -23.91 -17.99 8.28
C SER A 391 -23.23 -19.35 8.16
N HIS A 392 -23.99 -20.36 7.73
CA HIS A 392 -23.43 -21.65 7.35
C HIS A 392 -23.45 -21.72 5.84
N VAL A 393 -22.30 -21.96 5.24
CA VAL A 393 -22.18 -22.05 3.80
C VAL A 393 -21.62 -23.41 3.42
N ALA A 394 -22.25 -24.02 2.43
CA ALA A 394 -21.80 -25.27 1.83
C ALA A 394 -21.44 -24.96 0.38
N TYR A 395 -20.16 -25.15 0.05
CA TYR A 395 -19.66 -25.01 -1.30
C TYR A 395 -19.19 -26.37 -1.81
N ASP A 396 -19.33 -26.60 -3.11
CA ASP A 396 -18.55 -27.63 -3.78
C ASP A 396 -17.14 -27.07 -3.95
N GLN A 397 -16.18 -27.62 -3.20
CA GLN A 397 -14.79 -27.16 -3.22
C GLN A 397 -14.16 -27.23 -4.61
N TRP A 398 -14.60 -28.18 -5.46
CA TRP A 398 -14.07 -28.30 -6.81
C TRP A 398 -14.62 -27.22 -7.74
N ASP A 399 -15.87 -26.79 -7.55
CA ASP A 399 -16.42 -25.65 -8.29
C ASP A 399 -15.66 -24.36 -7.94
N VAL A 400 -15.36 -24.15 -6.65
CA VAL A 400 -14.53 -23.02 -6.19
C VAL A 400 -13.13 -23.06 -6.81
N TRP A 401 -12.46 -24.22 -6.80
CA TRP A 401 -11.13 -24.34 -7.42
C TRP A 401 -11.14 -24.17 -8.94
N GLU A 402 -12.20 -24.63 -9.62
CA GLU A 402 -12.36 -24.37 -11.05
C GLU A 402 -12.47 -22.88 -11.31
N GLN A 403 -13.27 -22.15 -10.51
CA GLN A 403 -13.38 -20.70 -10.67
C GLN A 403 -12.09 -19.97 -10.32
N VAL A 404 -11.44 -20.30 -9.20
CA VAL A 404 -10.16 -19.67 -8.81
C VAL A 404 -9.11 -19.84 -9.91
N LEU A 405 -9.09 -20.99 -10.59
CA LEU A 405 -8.20 -21.23 -11.73
C LEU A 405 -8.57 -20.40 -12.96
N ILE A 406 -9.87 -20.26 -13.27
CA ILE A 406 -10.38 -19.42 -14.37
C ILE A 406 -10.10 -17.94 -14.09
N GLU A 407 -10.33 -17.48 -12.87
CA GLU A 407 -10.19 -16.10 -12.43
C GLU A 407 -8.75 -15.62 -12.64
N GLY A 408 -7.75 -16.33 -12.08
CA GLY A 408 -6.37 -15.92 -12.28
C GLY A 408 -5.81 -16.24 -13.67
N TRP A 409 -6.37 -17.22 -14.39
CA TRP A 409 -6.10 -17.36 -15.83
C TRP A 409 -6.54 -16.10 -16.60
N ARG A 410 -7.75 -15.59 -16.32
CA ARG A 410 -8.31 -14.39 -16.96
C ARG A 410 -7.48 -13.15 -16.64
N TYR A 411 -7.12 -12.95 -15.37
CA TYR A 411 -6.28 -11.82 -15.01
C TYR A 411 -4.95 -11.82 -15.78
N LEU A 412 -4.31 -12.96 -15.97
CA LEU A 412 -3.09 -13.05 -16.78
C LEU A 412 -3.38 -12.82 -18.28
N SER A 413 -4.51 -13.29 -18.81
CA SER A 413 -4.89 -13.02 -20.20
C SER A 413 -5.01 -11.53 -20.51
N GLU A 414 -5.43 -10.72 -19.53
CA GLU A 414 -5.71 -9.30 -19.73
C GLU A 414 -4.54 -8.39 -19.30
N TYR A 415 -3.79 -8.76 -18.25
CA TYR A 415 -2.81 -7.87 -17.61
C TYR A 415 -1.39 -8.43 -17.55
N PHE A 416 -1.10 -9.56 -18.17
CA PHE A 416 0.29 -10.02 -18.30
C PHE A 416 1.07 -9.09 -19.24
N TYR A 417 2.32 -8.82 -18.88
CA TYR A 417 3.12 -7.78 -19.55
C TYR A 417 3.34 -8.00 -21.06
N ASP A 418 3.40 -9.25 -21.50
CA ASP A 418 3.49 -9.62 -22.92
C ASP A 418 2.13 -10.08 -23.43
N GLU A 419 1.48 -9.25 -24.24
CA GLU A 419 0.17 -9.55 -24.86
C GLU A 419 0.17 -10.86 -25.67
N ASP A 420 1.33 -11.28 -26.20
CA ASP A 420 1.47 -12.54 -26.94
C ASP A 420 1.71 -13.76 -26.02
N MET A 421 1.73 -13.57 -24.68
CA MET A 421 1.88 -14.60 -23.66
C MET A 421 3.16 -15.44 -23.86
N HIS A 422 4.27 -14.83 -24.28
CA HIS A 422 5.51 -15.51 -24.71
C HIS A 422 5.29 -16.53 -25.86
N GLY A 423 4.26 -16.31 -26.68
CA GLY A 423 3.84 -17.22 -27.74
C GLY A 423 3.10 -18.47 -27.26
N VAL A 424 2.65 -18.50 -26.01
CA VAL A 424 1.87 -19.60 -25.43
C VAL A 424 0.40 -19.43 -25.81
N ASP A 425 -0.21 -20.50 -26.32
CA ASP A 425 -1.66 -20.57 -26.52
C ASP A 425 -2.35 -20.71 -25.15
N TRP A 426 -2.65 -19.56 -24.55
CA TRP A 426 -3.14 -19.47 -23.18
C TRP A 426 -4.54 -20.06 -22.99
N GLU A 427 -5.41 -19.98 -24.00
CA GLU A 427 -6.70 -20.67 -24.01
C GLU A 427 -6.52 -22.21 -23.99
N ALA A 428 -5.58 -22.73 -24.79
CA ALA A 428 -5.27 -24.16 -24.79
C ALA A 428 -4.63 -24.63 -23.47
N VAL A 429 -3.95 -23.75 -22.74
CA VAL A 429 -3.48 -24.03 -21.37
C VAL A 429 -4.67 -24.23 -20.44
N LEU A 430 -5.62 -23.28 -20.36
CA LEU A 430 -6.82 -23.44 -19.53
C LEU A 430 -7.56 -24.74 -19.83
N ALA A 431 -7.80 -25.03 -21.11
CA ALA A 431 -8.49 -26.25 -21.55
C ALA A 431 -7.77 -27.54 -21.12
N ARG A 432 -6.45 -27.50 -20.91
CA ARG A 432 -5.64 -28.64 -20.45
C ARG A 432 -5.66 -28.83 -18.94
N TYR A 433 -5.72 -27.74 -18.18
CA TYR A 433 -5.60 -27.73 -16.72
C TYR A 433 -6.95 -27.80 -16.01
N LEU A 434 -7.97 -27.08 -16.49
CA LEU A 434 -9.28 -27.00 -15.85
C LEU A 434 -9.91 -28.40 -15.57
N PRO A 435 -9.94 -29.37 -16.51
CA PRO A 435 -10.52 -30.70 -16.25
C PRO A 435 -9.73 -31.55 -15.25
N ARG A 436 -8.53 -31.10 -14.82
CA ARG A 436 -7.71 -31.80 -13.83
C ARG A 436 -8.12 -31.46 -12.40
N VAL A 437 -8.76 -30.30 -12.18
CA VAL A 437 -9.19 -29.82 -10.86
C VAL A 437 -10.08 -30.85 -10.17
N ARG A 438 -11.03 -31.47 -10.89
CA ARG A 438 -11.93 -32.52 -10.38
C ARG A 438 -11.25 -33.81 -9.91
N ARG A 439 -9.93 -33.95 -10.12
CA ARG A 439 -9.16 -35.14 -9.70
C ARG A 439 -8.29 -34.90 -8.48
N LEU A 440 -8.24 -33.67 -7.98
CA LEU A 440 -7.43 -33.28 -6.84
C LEU A 440 -8.09 -33.73 -5.53
N GLY A 441 -7.26 -34.13 -4.57
CA GLY A 441 -7.67 -34.58 -3.24
C GLY A 441 -7.67 -33.49 -2.18
N ASP A 442 -6.80 -32.48 -2.30
CA ASP A 442 -6.63 -31.43 -1.30
C ASP A 442 -6.08 -30.11 -1.86
N THR A 443 -6.07 -29.09 -1.01
CA THR A 443 -5.60 -27.72 -1.32
C THR A 443 -4.12 -27.67 -1.70
N TYR A 444 -3.29 -28.60 -1.21
CA TYR A 444 -1.88 -28.66 -1.58
C TYR A 444 -1.74 -29.12 -3.03
N GLU A 445 -2.43 -30.17 -3.43
CA GLU A 445 -2.47 -30.64 -4.82
C GLU A 445 -3.02 -29.56 -5.76
N PHE A 446 -4.05 -28.80 -5.34
CA PHE A 446 -4.54 -27.65 -6.10
C PHE A 446 -3.47 -26.57 -6.28
N GLY A 447 -2.79 -26.18 -5.20
CA GLY A 447 -1.70 -25.21 -5.28
C GLY A 447 -0.56 -25.66 -6.21
N GLN A 448 -0.26 -26.96 -6.26
CA GLN A 448 0.74 -27.51 -7.19
C GLN A 448 0.26 -27.47 -8.63
N LEU A 449 -0.98 -27.88 -8.91
CA LEU A 449 -1.58 -27.79 -10.25
C LEU A 449 -1.56 -26.35 -10.77
N TYR A 450 -1.92 -25.39 -9.91
CA TYR A 450 -1.95 -23.98 -10.26
C TYR A 450 -0.54 -23.47 -10.61
N ARG A 451 0.46 -23.76 -9.76
CA ARG A 451 1.86 -23.38 -10.03
C ARG A 451 2.40 -24.02 -11.31
N GLU A 452 1.99 -25.24 -11.64
CA GLU A 452 2.32 -25.87 -12.93
C GLU A 452 1.67 -25.15 -14.12
N MET A 453 0.46 -24.61 -13.98
CA MET A 453 -0.19 -23.82 -15.03
C MET A 453 0.57 -22.50 -15.26
N LEU A 454 0.89 -21.79 -14.18
CA LEU A 454 1.65 -20.54 -14.25
C LEU A 454 3.04 -20.74 -14.88
N GLY A 455 3.67 -21.89 -14.61
CA GLY A 455 4.98 -22.23 -15.17
C GLY A 455 4.99 -22.41 -16.70
N GLU A 456 3.85 -22.60 -17.36
CA GLU A 456 3.79 -22.71 -18.83
C GLU A 456 4.15 -21.37 -19.51
N LEU A 457 3.98 -20.23 -18.83
CA LEU A 457 4.38 -18.91 -19.35
C LEU A 457 5.89 -18.68 -19.32
N ASN A 458 6.65 -19.45 -18.53
CA ASN A 458 8.10 -19.29 -18.41
C ASN A 458 8.53 -17.83 -18.11
N ALA A 459 7.85 -17.20 -17.16
CA ALA A 459 8.11 -15.83 -16.71
C ALA A 459 8.60 -15.84 -15.25
N SER A 460 9.53 -14.96 -14.90
CA SER A 460 9.86 -14.71 -13.50
C SER A 460 8.68 -14.15 -12.71
N HIS A 461 8.81 -14.13 -11.39
CA HIS A 461 7.82 -13.59 -10.45
C HIS A 461 6.45 -14.28 -10.43
N MET A 462 6.26 -15.37 -11.17
CA MET A 462 5.05 -16.18 -11.10
C MET A 462 4.93 -16.92 -9.77
N GLY A 463 3.84 -16.69 -9.05
CA GLY A 463 3.60 -17.28 -7.74
C GLY A 463 2.12 -17.54 -7.51
N PHE A 464 1.82 -18.61 -6.78
CA PHE A 464 0.49 -18.90 -6.29
C PHE A 464 0.58 -19.45 -4.88
N SER A 465 -0.27 -18.96 -3.98
CA SER A 465 -0.42 -19.42 -2.60
C SER A 465 -1.90 -19.71 -2.34
N PRO A 466 -2.29 -20.97 -2.14
CA PRO A 466 -3.68 -21.29 -1.90
C PRO A 466 -4.16 -20.75 -0.54
N ALA A 467 -5.45 -20.45 -0.44
CA ALA A 467 -6.07 -19.98 0.79
C ALA A 467 -5.87 -20.95 1.96
N GLY A 468 -5.71 -20.42 3.17
CA GLY A 468 -5.51 -21.22 4.39
C GLY A 468 -4.12 -21.88 4.54
N GLY A 469 -3.23 -21.72 3.56
CA GLY A 469 -1.90 -22.34 3.57
C GLY A 469 -1.95 -23.86 3.37
N SER A 470 -0.81 -24.46 3.04
CA SER A 470 -0.70 -25.91 2.89
C SER A 470 -0.80 -26.61 4.26
N GLY A 471 -2.03 -26.97 4.69
CA GLY A 471 -2.25 -27.94 5.78
C GLY A 471 -2.85 -27.42 7.11
N ALA A 472 -3.70 -26.40 7.11
CA ALA A 472 -4.27 -25.81 8.32
C ALA A 472 -5.42 -26.59 9.00
N GLU A 473 -5.25 -27.89 9.26
CA GLU A 473 -6.11 -28.61 10.24
C GLU A 473 -5.47 -28.71 11.64
N ALA A 474 -4.17 -28.45 11.78
CA ALA A 474 -3.50 -28.36 13.07
C ALA A 474 -2.81 -26.99 13.23
N PRO A 475 -2.87 -26.35 14.41
CA PRO A 475 -2.02 -25.18 14.67
C PRO A 475 -0.56 -25.59 14.43
N PRO A 476 0.23 -24.80 13.69
CA PRO A 476 1.61 -25.14 13.41
C PRO A 476 2.35 -25.35 14.74
N GLU A 477 2.90 -26.55 14.95
CA GLU A 477 3.76 -26.79 16.11
C GLU A 477 4.95 -25.84 16.00
N SER A 478 5.17 -25.01 17.01
CA SER A 478 6.31 -24.10 17.04
C SER A 478 7.46 -24.76 17.80
N THR A 479 8.70 -24.55 17.35
CA THR A 479 9.89 -24.96 18.10
C THR A 479 10.51 -23.73 18.73
N GLY A 480 10.70 -23.76 20.05
CA GLY A 480 11.47 -22.76 20.76
C GLY A 480 12.96 -22.96 20.56
N TYR A 481 13.68 -21.89 20.26
CA TYR A 481 15.12 -21.89 20.09
C TYR A 481 15.81 -21.17 21.25
N LEU A 482 16.92 -21.74 21.70
CA LEU A 482 17.64 -21.28 22.89
C LEU A 482 18.68 -20.18 22.60
N GLY A 483 18.99 -19.90 21.33
CA GLY A 483 20.06 -18.95 20.98
C GLY A 483 21.47 -19.51 21.18
N ALA A 484 21.68 -20.78 20.84
CA ALA A 484 22.98 -21.43 20.95
C ALA A 484 23.19 -22.47 19.84
N TYR A 485 24.43 -22.58 19.37
CA TYR A 485 24.89 -23.67 18.52
C TYR A 485 25.34 -24.86 19.38
N PHE A 486 25.13 -26.07 18.88
CA PHE A 486 25.42 -27.30 19.62
C PHE A 486 26.49 -28.13 18.91
N ASP A 487 27.36 -28.74 19.69
CA ASP A 487 28.43 -29.63 19.20
C ASP A 487 27.80 -30.90 18.61
N LYS A 488 27.76 -30.98 17.27
CA LYS A 488 27.18 -32.10 16.53
C LYS A 488 27.97 -33.41 16.69
N ASP A 489 29.24 -33.33 17.10
CA ASP A 489 30.12 -34.48 17.24
C ASP A 489 30.14 -35.00 18.69
N TYR A 490 29.51 -34.28 19.63
CA TYR A 490 29.29 -34.72 21.00
C TYR A 490 28.14 -35.73 21.09
N LEU A 491 28.47 -36.98 21.42
CA LEU A 491 27.52 -38.10 21.59
C LEU A 491 27.33 -38.52 23.06
N GLY A 492 27.83 -37.71 24.00
CA GLY A 492 27.67 -37.97 25.43
C GLY A 492 26.26 -37.63 25.92
N PRO A 493 25.96 -37.85 27.22
CA PRO A 493 24.69 -37.45 27.80
C PRO A 493 24.46 -35.93 27.66
N GLY A 494 23.22 -35.53 27.38
CA GLY A 494 22.83 -34.13 27.20
C GLY A 494 23.14 -33.54 25.82
N TRP A 495 22.97 -32.22 25.69
CA TRP A 495 23.33 -31.44 24.51
C TRP A 495 24.45 -30.46 24.88
N LYS A 496 25.61 -30.63 24.24
CA LYS A 496 26.76 -29.76 24.51
C LYS A 496 26.67 -28.48 23.69
N VAL A 497 26.73 -27.35 24.36
CA VAL A 497 26.78 -26.01 23.77
C VAL A 497 28.16 -25.81 23.14
N ALA A 498 28.18 -25.47 21.85
CA ALA A 498 29.40 -25.13 21.12
C ALA A 498 29.67 -23.63 21.15
N GLU A 499 28.63 -22.83 20.93
CA GLU A 499 28.71 -21.37 20.80
C GLU A 499 27.36 -20.75 21.16
N ILE A 500 27.38 -19.50 21.60
CA ILE A 500 26.20 -18.71 21.97
C ILE A 500 25.95 -17.70 20.87
N ILE A 501 24.68 -17.50 20.52
CA ILE A 501 24.28 -16.47 19.57
C ILE A 501 24.19 -15.15 20.32
N ASP A 502 24.94 -14.13 19.87
CA ASP A 502 24.97 -12.80 20.48
C ASP A 502 23.56 -12.18 20.52
N ASP A 503 23.23 -11.49 21.62
CA ASP A 503 21.90 -10.91 21.90
C ASP A 503 20.72 -11.92 21.93
N GLY A 504 21.04 -13.21 21.76
CA GLY A 504 20.10 -14.32 21.80
C GLY A 504 19.62 -14.68 23.21
N PRO A 505 18.61 -15.56 23.34
CA PRO A 505 18.07 -15.91 24.66
C PRO A 505 19.10 -16.46 25.65
N ALA A 506 20.12 -17.18 25.17
CA ALA A 506 21.19 -17.77 25.98
C ALA A 506 22.32 -16.79 26.32
N ASP A 507 22.33 -15.57 25.78
CA ASP A 507 23.28 -14.50 26.14
C ASP A 507 22.68 -13.51 27.17
N ARG A 508 21.40 -13.66 27.49
CA ARG A 508 20.70 -12.71 28.37
C ARG A 508 21.07 -12.90 29.84
N PRO A 509 21.22 -11.81 30.61
CA PRO A 509 21.40 -11.88 32.06
C PRO A 509 20.30 -12.71 32.73
N GLY A 510 20.69 -13.76 33.47
CA GLY A 510 19.78 -14.69 34.15
C GLY A 510 19.43 -15.93 33.34
N SER A 511 19.79 -16.00 32.05
CA SER A 511 19.60 -17.15 31.16
C SER A 511 20.91 -17.60 30.50
N MET A 512 22.05 -17.09 30.98
CA MET A 512 23.36 -17.26 30.34
C MET A 512 23.80 -18.71 30.28
N LEU A 513 24.02 -19.21 29.06
CA LEU A 513 24.77 -20.42 28.78
C LEU A 513 26.21 -20.07 28.39
N GLU A 514 27.12 -21.02 28.56
CA GLU A 514 28.53 -20.86 28.19
C GLU A 514 28.95 -21.96 27.20
N PRO A 515 29.85 -21.67 26.23
CA PRO A 515 30.48 -22.70 25.43
C PRO A 515 31.08 -23.81 26.31
N GLY A 516 30.71 -25.07 26.04
CA GLY A 516 31.10 -26.22 26.85
C GLY A 516 30.03 -26.71 27.83
N ASP A 517 29.02 -25.90 28.15
CA ASP A 517 27.87 -26.34 28.94
C ASP A 517 27.18 -27.56 28.33
N ILE A 518 26.69 -28.47 29.19
CA ILE A 518 25.93 -29.64 28.75
C ILE A 518 24.53 -29.57 29.33
N ILE A 519 23.53 -29.33 28.49
CA ILE A 519 22.12 -29.36 28.88
C ILE A 519 21.70 -30.81 29.08
N THR A 520 21.38 -31.20 30.32
CA THR A 520 21.01 -32.59 30.69
C THR A 520 19.51 -32.80 30.81
N ALA A 521 18.72 -31.74 31.02
CA ALA A 521 17.26 -31.81 31.03
C ALA A 521 16.60 -30.49 30.59
N VAL A 522 15.37 -30.59 30.09
CA VAL A 522 14.48 -29.46 29.77
C VAL A 522 13.18 -29.66 30.55
N ASN A 523 12.81 -28.70 31.41
CA ASN A 523 11.67 -28.79 32.33
C ASN A 523 11.68 -30.06 33.20
N GLY A 524 12.87 -30.54 33.56
CA GLY A 524 13.07 -31.77 34.33
C GLY A 524 13.00 -33.06 33.52
N ASP A 525 12.66 -33.01 32.23
CA ASP A 525 12.70 -34.16 31.33
C ASP A 525 14.14 -34.34 30.79
N PRO A 526 14.78 -35.50 31.03
CA PRO A 526 16.15 -35.74 30.58
C PRO A 526 16.29 -35.65 29.06
N VAL A 527 17.37 -35.02 28.61
CA VAL A 527 17.72 -34.92 27.19
C VAL A 527 19.06 -35.58 26.90
N GLY A 528 19.24 -36.01 25.67
CA GLY A 528 20.47 -36.66 25.23
C GLY A 528 20.57 -36.76 23.71
N PRO A 529 21.54 -37.55 23.21
CA PRO A 529 21.86 -37.62 21.79
C PRO A 529 20.71 -38.19 20.94
N GLU A 530 19.85 -39.03 21.53
CA GLU A 530 18.67 -39.59 20.88
C GLU A 530 17.42 -38.70 21.02
N THR A 531 17.49 -37.64 21.82
CA THR A 531 16.36 -36.72 22.04
C THR A 531 16.35 -35.67 20.93
N ASN A 532 15.29 -35.66 20.13
CA ASN A 532 15.09 -34.61 19.14
C ASN A 532 14.83 -33.26 19.85
N ARG A 533 15.75 -32.31 19.66
CA ARG A 533 15.69 -30.95 20.22
C ARG A 533 14.37 -30.23 19.89
N ALA A 534 13.89 -30.34 18.66
CA ALA A 534 12.65 -29.69 18.24
C ALA A 534 11.42 -30.25 18.96
N VAL A 535 11.42 -31.54 19.30
CA VAL A 535 10.35 -32.18 20.07
C VAL A 535 10.39 -31.78 21.54
N ALA A 536 11.58 -31.74 22.13
CA ALA A 536 11.76 -31.34 23.53
C ALA A 536 11.48 -29.85 23.78
N LEU A 537 11.63 -29.00 22.76
CA LEU A 537 11.33 -27.56 22.78
C LEU A 537 10.06 -27.22 22.00
N ARG A 538 9.14 -28.17 21.86
CA ARG A 538 7.90 -27.94 21.15
C ARG A 538 6.95 -27.04 21.96
N ASN A 539 6.39 -26.04 21.30
CA ASN A 539 5.47 -25.04 21.83
C ASN A 539 6.02 -24.26 23.03
N THR A 540 7.34 -24.02 23.05
CA THR A 540 8.00 -23.25 24.11
C THR A 540 8.36 -21.82 23.67
N VAL A 541 8.03 -21.41 22.45
CA VAL A 541 8.27 -20.03 21.97
C VAL A 541 7.54 -19.05 22.90
N GLY A 542 8.30 -18.14 23.51
CA GLY A 542 7.76 -17.14 24.42
C GLY A 542 7.41 -17.67 25.82
N GLU A 543 7.52 -18.96 26.08
CA GLU A 543 7.24 -19.57 27.38
C GLU A 543 8.55 -19.87 28.12
N PRO A 544 8.70 -19.48 29.40
CA PRO A 544 9.88 -19.83 30.17
C PRO A 544 10.07 -21.35 30.28
N VAL A 545 11.26 -21.85 29.96
CA VAL A 545 11.67 -23.22 30.21
C VAL A 545 12.83 -23.25 31.19
N GLN A 546 12.89 -24.31 31.99
CA GLN A 546 13.93 -24.54 32.97
C GLN A 546 14.93 -25.56 32.43
N LEU A 547 16.17 -25.15 32.20
CA LEU A 547 17.24 -26.05 31.75
C LEU A 547 18.04 -26.54 32.95
N THR A 548 18.26 -27.85 33.03
CA THR A 548 19.30 -28.41 33.90
C THR A 548 20.59 -28.49 33.09
N VAL A 549 21.64 -27.82 33.56
CA VAL A 549 22.91 -27.65 32.84
C VAL A 549 24.05 -28.14 33.71
N SER A 550 24.88 -29.02 33.15
CA SER A 550 26.18 -29.37 33.73
C SER A 550 27.23 -28.38 33.21
N ARG A 551 27.74 -27.54 34.11
CA ARG A 551 28.75 -26.51 33.83
C ARG A 551 30.06 -26.84 34.55
N GLU A 552 31.18 -26.66 33.86
CA GLU A 552 32.50 -26.75 34.51
C GLU A 552 32.74 -25.49 35.35
N ASN A 553 33.02 -25.67 36.64
CA ASN A 553 33.37 -24.57 37.51
C ASN A 553 34.80 -24.09 37.18
N HIS A 554 34.93 -22.85 36.71
CA HIS A 554 36.20 -22.25 36.29
C HIS A 554 37.26 -22.14 37.41
N GLU A 555 36.88 -22.20 38.68
CA GLU A 555 37.81 -22.16 39.82
C GLU A 555 38.31 -23.55 40.24
N THR A 556 37.44 -24.57 40.17
CA THR A 556 37.71 -25.91 40.70
C THR A 556 37.98 -26.96 39.62
N GLY A 557 37.53 -26.72 38.39
CA GLY A 557 37.54 -27.68 37.27
C GLY A 557 36.56 -28.84 37.46
N GLU A 558 35.67 -28.77 38.45
CA GLU A 558 34.64 -29.79 38.69
C GLU A 558 33.33 -29.40 38.00
N ALA A 559 32.61 -30.40 37.47
CA ALA A 559 31.31 -30.17 36.86
C ALA A 559 30.23 -30.04 37.94
N GLU A 560 29.47 -28.96 37.88
CA GLU A 560 28.34 -28.66 38.77
C GLU A 560 27.03 -28.65 37.96
N GLU A 561 25.94 -29.16 38.54
CA GLU A 561 24.60 -29.01 37.95
C GLU A 561 23.97 -27.71 38.44
N ILE A 562 23.57 -26.87 37.48
CA ILE A 562 22.87 -25.61 37.71
C ILE A 562 21.55 -25.60 36.95
N GLU A 563 20.63 -24.77 37.43
CA GLU A 563 19.33 -24.56 36.83
C GLU A 563 19.29 -23.19 36.13
N VAL A 564 19.12 -23.19 34.81
CA VAL A 564 19.11 -21.99 33.97
C VAL A 564 17.70 -21.77 33.39
N PRO A 565 16.93 -20.79 33.89
CA PRO A 565 15.68 -20.42 33.26
C PRO A 565 15.98 -19.68 31.95
N ILE A 566 15.26 -19.99 30.88
CA ILE A 566 15.42 -19.34 29.58
C ILE A 566 14.07 -19.17 28.89
N LYS A 567 13.90 -18.09 28.13
CA LYS A 567 12.69 -17.83 27.34
C LYS A 567 13.02 -18.06 25.86
N PRO A 568 12.71 -19.24 25.29
CA PRO A 568 13.02 -19.53 23.90
C PRO A 568 12.30 -18.58 22.94
N VAL A 569 12.91 -18.35 21.78
CA VAL A 569 12.34 -17.51 20.72
C VAL A 569 11.96 -18.34 19.49
N SER A 570 11.25 -17.73 18.54
CA SER A 570 10.86 -18.39 17.30
C SER A 570 12.07 -18.63 16.38
N GLY A 571 11.92 -19.53 15.40
CA GLY A 571 12.94 -19.75 14.38
C GLY A 571 13.23 -18.49 13.55
N GLY A 572 12.22 -17.67 13.28
CA GLY A 572 12.40 -16.38 12.60
C GLY A 572 13.25 -15.39 13.41
N ALA A 573 13.03 -15.31 14.73
CA ALA A 573 13.84 -14.46 15.60
C ALA A 573 15.30 -14.93 15.69
N ILE A 574 15.55 -16.25 15.67
CA ILE A 574 16.93 -16.75 15.56
C ILE A 574 17.53 -16.43 14.21
N ALA A 575 16.80 -16.63 13.10
CA ALA A 575 17.31 -16.32 11.78
C ALA A 575 17.73 -14.85 11.64
N GLU A 576 17.03 -13.93 12.34
CA GLU A 576 17.42 -12.52 12.41
C GLU A 576 18.76 -12.32 13.12
N LEU A 577 18.97 -12.94 14.28
CA LEU A 577 20.24 -12.84 15.01
C LEU A 577 21.40 -13.45 14.20
N GLN A 578 21.17 -14.60 13.58
CA GLN A 578 22.15 -15.25 12.71
C GLN A 578 22.50 -14.41 11.49
N TYR A 579 21.52 -13.67 10.95
CA TYR A 579 21.76 -12.71 9.89
C TYR A 579 22.68 -11.57 10.36
N GLU A 580 22.41 -10.99 11.53
CA GLU A 580 23.27 -9.93 12.09
C GLU A 580 24.69 -10.44 12.40
N GLU A 581 24.85 -11.64 12.95
CA GLU A 581 26.16 -12.29 13.14
C GLU A 581 26.91 -12.44 11.81
N TRP A 582 26.21 -12.90 10.76
CA TRP A 582 26.81 -13.05 9.43
C TRP A 582 27.23 -11.70 8.83
N VAL A 583 26.41 -10.66 8.96
CA VAL A 583 26.78 -9.30 8.52
C VAL A 583 28.01 -8.80 9.30
N GLN A 584 28.04 -8.97 10.62
CA GLN A 584 29.16 -8.52 11.44
C GLN A 584 30.44 -9.29 11.11
N TRP A 585 30.36 -10.60 10.91
CA TRP A 585 31.49 -11.42 10.48
C TRP A 585 32.09 -10.91 9.15
N ASN A 586 31.26 -10.55 8.18
CA ASN A 586 31.72 -9.96 6.92
C ASN A 586 32.34 -8.57 7.11
N LYS A 587 31.77 -7.73 7.99
CA LYS A 587 32.36 -6.43 8.36
C LYS A 587 33.77 -6.62 8.93
N ASP A 588 33.93 -7.55 9.85
CA ASP A 588 35.22 -7.86 10.49
C ASP A 588 36.22 -8.43 9.48
N GLU A 589 35.77 -9.27 8.54
CA GLU A 589 36.64 -9.84 7.51
C GLU A 589 37.14 -8.77 6.53
N VAL A 590 36.27 -7.86 6.08
CA VAL A 590 36.67 -6.72 5.22
C VAL A 590 37.61 -5.78 5.97
N ASP A 591 37.35 -5.48 7.24
CA ASP A 591 38.25 -4.67 8.07
C ASP A 591 39.63 -5.34 8.22
N ARG A 592 39.65 -6.65 8.53
CA ARG A 592 40.87 -7.45 8.67
C ARG A 592 41.69 -7.51 7.38
N LEU A 593 41.06 -7.81 6.25
CA LEU A 593 41.71 -7.93 4.95
C LEU A 593 42.22 -6.57 4.44
N SER A 594 41.46 -5.50 4.67
CA SER A 594 41.83 -4.14 4.21
C SER A 594 42.70 -3.34 5.18
N GLY A 595 42.92 -3.83 6.39
CA GLY A 595 43.55 -3.06 7.46
C GLY A 595 42.73 -1.84 7.88
N GLY A 596 41.40 -1.97 7.85
CA GLY A 596 40.41 -0.95 8.19
C GLY A 596 40.24 0.17 7.16
N ARG A 597 40.75 0.00 5.94
CA ARG A 597 40.66 0.99 4.85
C ARG A 597 39.31 0.98 4.14
N LEU A 598 38.63 -0.18 4.10
CA LEU A 598 37.35 -0.36 3.40
C LEU A 598 36.19 -0.46 4.38
N ALA A 599 35.00 -0.11 3.92
CA ALA A 599 33.72 -0.45 4.58
C ALA A 599 33.10 -1.70 3.95
N TYR A 600 32.24 -2.37 4.71
CA TYR A 600 31.32 -3.38 4.23
C TYR A 600 29.90 -3.01 4.63
N GLN A 601 28.96 -3.16 3.70
CA GLN A 601 27.53 -3.07 3.97
C GLN A 601 26.80 -4.16 3.20
N HIS A 602 25.75 -4.71 3.81
CA HIS A 602 24.85 -5.65 3.15
C HIS A 602 23.45 -5.06 3.06
N ILE A 603 22.87 -5.08 1.87
CA ILE A 603 21.44 -4.76 1.69
C ILE A 603 20.71 -6.09 1.53
N ARG A 604 19.99 -6.52 2.56
CA ARG A 604 19.27 -7.80 2.60
C ARG A 604 18.05 -7.85 1.71
N GLN A 605 17.36 -6.74 1.55
CA GLN A 605 16.15 -6.63 0.75
C GLN A 605 16.06 -5.22 0.17
N MET A 606 15.46 -5.03 -1.01
CA MET A 606 15.22 -3.71 -1.56
C MET A 606 13.92 -3.10 -0.99
N ASN A 607 13.90 -2.88 0.31
CA ASN A 607 12.76 -2.30 1.04
C ASN A 607 13.18 -1.07 1.87
N HIS A 608 12.22 -0.47 2.58
CA HIS A 608 12.45 0.77 3.34
C HIS A 608 13.50 0.62 4.40
N ASP A 609 13.33 -0.38 5.25
CA ASP A 609 14.16 -0.60 6.43
C ASP A 609 15.62 -0.79 6.02
N SER A 610 15.85 -1.54 4.93
CA SER A 610 17.19 -1.73 4.38
C SER A 610 17.76 -0.44 3.79
N LEU A 611 16.94 0.39 3.13
CA LEU A 611 17.39 1.69 2.59
C LEU A 611 17.75 2.68 3.71
N ILE A 612 16.94 2.77 4.77
CA ILE A 612 17.25 3.58 5.96
C ILE A 612 18.57 3.12 6.57
N ARG A 613 18.72 1.81 6.78
CA ARG A 613 19.94 1.22 7.35
C ARG A 613 21.16 1.53 6.47
N PHE A 614 21.07 1.26 5.17
CA PHE A 614 22.11 1.56 4.19
C PHE A 614 22.53 3.04 4.23
N ARG A 615 21.55 3.96 4.16
CA ARG A 615 21.84 5.41 4.21
C ARG A 615 22.54 5.80 5.51
N LYS A 616 22.08 5.29 6.64
CA LYS A 616 22.68 5.55 7.95
C LYS A 616 24.14 5.06 7.96
N GLU A 617 24.37 3.78 7.68
CA GLU A 617 25.71 3.18 7.67
C GLU A 617 26.65 3.85 6.65
N LEU A 618 26.14 4.27 5.48
CA LEU A 618 26.91 4.98 4.46
C LEU A 618 27.48 6.29 5.00
N PHE A 619 26.68 7.07 5.73
CA PHE A 619 27.07 8.40 6.20
C PHE A 619 27.59 8.44 7.64
N THR A 620 27.52 7.34 8.40
CA THR A 620 28.08 7.26 9.76
C THR A 620 29.29 6.35 9.88
N GLU A 621 29.36 5.27 9.09
CA GLU A 621 30.42 4.25 9.20
C GLU A 621 31.34 4.24 7.98
N SER A 622 30.79 4.46 6.78
CA SER A 622 31.53 4.29 5.53
C SER A 622 32.18 5.56 5.02
N ILE A 623 31.65 6.74 5.39
CA ILE A 623 32.04 8.04 4.81
C ILE A 623 33.53 8.37 4.89
N ASP A 624 34.22 7.88 5.93
CA ASP A 624 35.64 8.09 6.16
C ASP A 624 36.53 6.97 5.58
N LYS A 625 35.94 5.95 4.95
CA LYS A 625 36.65 4.81 4.35
C LYS A 625 37.05 5.13 2.90
N GLN A 626 38.12 4.47 2.46
CA GLN A 626 38.70 4.67 1.13
C GLN A 626 37.96 3.90 0.02
N GLY A 627 36.99 3.05 0.37
CA GLY A 627 36.15 2.29 -0.56
C GLY A 627 35.08 1.50 0.18
N LEU A 628 34.09 1.00 -0.56
CA LEU A 628 32.94 0.25 -0.03
C LEU A 628 32.77 -1.08 -0.77
N VAL A 629 32.73 -2.18 -0.01
CA VAL A 629 32.17 -3.46 -0.46
C VAL A 629 30.68 -3.44 -0.13
N LEU A 630 29.85 -3.26 -1.15
CA LEU A 630 28.39 -3.35 -1.05
C LEU A 630 27.95 -4.75 -1.44
N ASP A 631 27.23 -5.45 -0.56
CA ASP A 631 26.81 -6.82 -0.78
C ASP A 631 25.29 -6.93 -0.93
N VAL A 632 24.85 -7.51 -2.05
CA VAL A 632 23.43 -7.82 -2.33
C VAL A 632 23.23 -9.30 -2.66
N ARG A 633 24.19 -10.16 -2.30
CA ARG A 633 24.03 -11.61 -2.37
C ARG A 633 22.85 -12.03 -1.50
N PHE A 634 22.02 -12.94 -1.99
CA PHE A 634 20.81 -13.41 -1.30
C PHE A 634 19.72 -12.34 -1.07
N ASN A 635 19.84 -11.17 -1.69
CA ASN A 635 18.80 -10.15 -1.63
C ASN A 635 17.58 -10.56 -2.46
N SER A 636 16.40 -10.56 -1.82
CA SER A 636 15.14 -11.02 -2.43
C SER A 636 14.43 -10.00 -3.32
N GLY A 637 15.01 -8.82 -3.56
CA GLY A 637 14.42 -7.75 -4.36
C GLY A 637 13.48 -6.84 -3.57
N GLY A 638 12.57 -6.16 -4.26
CA GLY A 638 11.73 -5.09 -3.72
C GLY A 638 11.64 -3.91 -4.69
N SER A 639 11.82 -2.67 -4.24
CA SER A 639 11.60 -1.47 -5.05
C SER A 639 12.64 -0.35 -4.90
N THR A 640 13.66 -0.47 -4.02
CA THR A 640 14.52 0.67 -3.63
C THR A 640 15.83 0.87 -4.40
N SER A 641 16.07 0.15 -5.50
CA SER A 641 17.34 0.20 -6.25
C SER A 641 17.70 1.59 -6.78
N VAL A 642 16.71 2.38 -7.24
CA VAL A 642 16.96 3.74 -7.76
C VAL A 642 17.47 4.66 -6.66
N ALA A 643 16.91 4.63 -5.45
CA ALA A 643 17.44 5.41 -4.33
C ALA A 643 18.87 5.03 -3.95
N VAL A 644 19.20 3.73 -3.97
CA VAL A 644 20.57 3.28 -3.70
C VAL A 644 21.52 3.84 -4.75
N LEU A 645 21.15 3.79 -6.04
CA LEU A 645 21.89 4.43 -7.13
C LEU A 645 22.04 5.94 -6.91
N GLU A 646 20.97 6.66 -6.58
CA GLU A 646 21.02 8.11 -6.37
C GLU A 646 21.95 8.52 -5.23
N LEU A 647 22.00 7.75 -4.15
CA LEU A 647 22.92 8.00 -3.03
C LEU A 647 24.39 7.81 -3.45
N LEU A 648 24.68 6.75 -4.22
CA LEU A 648 26.05 6.41 -4.65
C LEU A 648 26.54 7.22 -5.86
N ALA A 649 25.62 7.72 -6.70
CA ALA A 649 25.94 8.52 -7.88
C ALA A 649 26.20 10.00 -7.57
N ARG A 650 25.91 10.45 -6.33
CA ARG A 650 26.16 11.84 -5.90
C ARG A 650 27.63 12.23 -6.10
N ARG A 651 27.83 13.48 -6.50
CA ARG A 651 29.14 14.10 -6.68
C ARG A 651 29.21 15.41 -5.91
N GLY A 652 30.38 15.70 -5.37
CA GLY A 652 30.66 16.96 -4.70
C GLY A 652 30.57 18.12 -5.69
N LEU A 653 29.58 19.01 -5.52
CA LEU A 653 29.37 20.10 -6.47
C LEU A 653 30.16 21.37 -6.10
N TYR A 654 30.31 21.65 -4.80
CA TYR A 654 31.10 22.76 -4.30
C TYR A 654 31.48 22.57 -2.82
N LEU A 655 32.56 23.24 -2.40
CA LEU A 655 33.07 23.21 -1.04
C LEU A 655 32.70 24.50 -0.29
N ARG A 656 32.42 24.38 1.01
CA ARG A 656 32.30 25.52 1.93
C ARG A 656 33.42 25.47 2.94
N VAL A 657 34.10 26.60 3.12
CA VAL A 657 35.15 26.75 4.14
C VAL A 657 34.63 27.67 5.23
N ARG A 658 34.54 27.16 6.47
CA ARG A 658 34.15 27.98 7.60
C ARG A 658 35.35 28.78 8.09
N ARG A 659 35.18 30.09 8.30
CA ARG A 659 36.25 30.97 8.79
C ARG A 659 36.79 30.43 10.12
N GLY A 660 38.07 30.07 10.13
CA GLY A 660 38.79 29.63 11.33
C GLY A 660 38.84 28.11 11.56
N THR A 661 38.17 27.29 10.74
CA THR A 661 38.30 25.81 10.83
C THR A 661 39.38 25.27 9.90
N GLY A 662 39.53 25.85 8.70
CA GLY A 662 40.48 25.35 7.69
C GLY A 662 40.02 24.09 6.97
N GLU A 663 38.89 23.51 7.39
CA GLU A 663 38.21 22.39 6.76
C GLU A 663 37.27 22.88 5.66
N ALA A 664 37.34 22.21 4.51
CA ALA A 664 36.48 22.45 3.36
C ALA A 664 35.48 21.28 3.29
N ASP A 665 34.21 21.56 3.55
CA ASP A 665 33.17 20.53 3.59
C ASP A 665 32.28 20.63 2.35
N TYR A 666 31.81 19.48 1.86
CA TYR A 666 30.73 19.45 0.90
C TYR A 666 29.46 20.05 1.51
N ALA A 667 28.83 20.91 0.73
CA ALA A 667 27.80 21.78 1.27
C ALA A 667 26.44 21.08 1.44
N ARG A 668 26.19 20.38 2.56
CA ARG A 668 24.90 19.70 2.85
C ARG A 668 24.50 18.70 1.74
N GLN A 669 25.46 18.02 1.13
CA GLN A 669 25.21 17.15 -0.04
C GLN A 669 25.25 15.64 0.26
N GLN A 670 25.66 15.21 1.46
CA GLN A 670 25.79 13.78 1.82
C GLN A 670 26.42 12.96 0.66
N VAL A 671 27.69 13.21 0.39
CA VAL A 671 28.39 12.67 -0.79
C VAL A 671 29.37 11.57 -0.37
N PHE A 672 29.28 10.41 -0.99
CA PHE A 672 30.25 9.33 -0.89
C PHE A 672 30.93 9.15 -2.27
N GLU A 673 32.20 9.54 -2.39
CA GLU A 673 32.93 9.50 -3.68
C GLU A 673 33.95 8.36 -3.77
N SER A 674 34.13 7.59 -2.70
CA SER A 674 35.06 6.47 -2.68
C SER A 674 34.59 5.34 -3.61
N PRO A 675 35.51 4.58 -4.24
CA PRO A 675 35.17 3.46 -5.12
C PRO A 675 34.26 2.40 -4.45
N VAL A 676 33.36 1.82 -5.23
CA VAL A 676 32.40 0.79 -4.78
C VAL A 676 32.62 -0.50 -5.57
N VAL A 677 32.64 -1.63 -4.87
CA VAL A 677 32.43 -2.95 -5.45
C VAL A 677 31.07 -3.47 -5.00
N LEU A 678 30.26 -3.96 -5.94
CA LEU A 678 29.00 -4.66 -5.65
C LEU A 678 29.22 -6.18 -5.74
N LEU A 679 28.90 -6.91 -4.67
CA LEU A 679 28.85 -8.36 -4.65
C LEU A 679 27.47 -8.87 -5.08
N ILE A 680 27.44 -9.78 -6.06
CA ILE A 680 26.23 -10.42 -6.57
C ILE A 680 26.37 -11.95 -6.60
N ASN A 681 25.24 -12.66 -6.55
CA ASN A 681 25.18 -14.10 -6.79
C ASN A 681 23.85 -14.49 -7.48
N PRO A 682 23.64 -15.78 -7.82
CA PRO A 682 22.39 -16.22 -8.46
C PRO A 682 21.13 -16.04 -7.60
N HIS A 683 21.29 -15.65 -6.32
CA HIS A 683 20.19 -15.35 -5.39
C HIS A 683 19.97 -13.84 -5.20
N SER A 684 20.73 -12.97 -5.86
CA SER A 684 20.42 -11.54 -6.00
C SER A 684 19.26 -11.40 -6.98
N PHE A 685 18.05 -11.26 -6.46
CA PHE A 685 16.80 -11.43 -7.21
C PHE A 685 16.11 -10.08 -7.49
N SER A 686 15.41 -9.96 -8.63
CA SER A 686 14.54 -8.83 -8.93
C SER A 686 15.24 -7.47 -8.83
N ASN A 687 14.74 -6.56 -8.00
CA ASN A 687 15.30 -5.21 -7.88
C ASN A 687 16.77 -5.17 -7.42
N ALA A 688 17.28 -6.24 -6.79
CA ALA A 688 18.72 -6.38 -6.53
C ALA A 688 19.55 -6.64 -7.79
N GLU A 689 18.99 -7.38 -8.74
CA GLU A 689 19.57 -7.58 -10.07
C GLU A 689 19.50 -6.31 -10.91
N ILE A 690 18.37 -5.58 -10.85
CA ILE A 690 18.24 -4.26 -11.48
C ILE A 690 19.32 -3.32 -10.94
N LEU A 691 19.55 -3.29 -9.61
CA LEU A 691 20.62 -2.49 -9.01
C LEU A 691 22.00 -2.82 -9.63
N ALA A 692 22.30 -4.10 -9.85
CA ALA A 692 23.56 -4.52 -10.44
C ALA A 692 23.73 -4.03 -11.88
N HIS A 693 22.69 -4.13 -12.71
CA HIS A 693 22.69 -3.56 -14.07
C HIS A 693 22.89 -2.05 -14.04
N VAL A 694 22.11 -1.31 -13.23
CA VAL A 694 22.16 0.17 -13.25
C VAL A 694 23.46 0.74 -12.67
N LEU A 695 24.01 0.16 -11.59
CA LEU A 695 25.28 0.63 -11.03
C LEU A 695 26.45 0.36 -11.98
N LYS A 696 26.41 -0.78 -12.70
CA LYS A 696 27.39 -1.11 -13.73
C LYS A 696 27.31 -0.14 -14.91
N ASP A 697 26.11 0.10 -15.43
CA ASP A 697 25.88 0.94 -16.60
C ASP A 697 26.17 2.42 -16.33
N ALA A 698 25.89 2.88 -15.10
CA ALA A 698 26.24 4.21 -14.65
C ALA A 698 27.75 4.37 -14.33
N GLY A 699 28.53 3.28 -14.32
CA GLY A 699 29.95 3.29 -13.94
C GLY A 699 30.18 3.67 -12.47
N VAL A 700 29.21 3.37 -11.60
CA VAL A 700 29.25 3.70 -10.17
C VAL A 700 29.94 2.59 -9.37
N ALA A 701 29.77 1.33 -9.75
CA ALA A 701 30.37 0.18 -9.07
C ALA A 701 30.99 -0.82 -10.05
N THR A 702 32.03 -1.51 -9.60
CA THR A 702 32.52 -2.75 -10.26
C THR A 702 31.80 -3.95 -9.67
N ILE A 703 31.33 -4.86 -10.52
CA ILE A 703 30.53 -6.01 -10.09
C ILE A 703 31.41 -7.24 -9.90
N VAL A 704 31.33 -7.91 -8.75
CA VAL A 704 32.12 -9.10 -8.40
C VAL A 704 31.19 -10.23 -7.97
N GLY A 705 31.49 -11.46 -8.38
CA GLY A 705 30.78 -12.67 -7.93
C GLY A 705 30.27 -13.53 -9.08
N GLU A 706 29.03 -13.99 -8.99
CA GLU A 706 28.40 -14.86 -9.98
C GLU A 706 27.22 -14.15 -10.64
N ALA A 707 26.98 -14.45 -11.93
CA ALA A 707 25.88 -13.84 -12.66
C ALA A 707 24.54 -14.12 -11.96
N THR A 708 23.67 -13.12 -11.97
CA THR A 708 22.32 -13.25 -11.44
C THR A 708 21.41 -13.99 -12.43
N GLY A 709 20.15 -14.21 -12.06
CA GLY A 709 19.27 -15.15 -12.76
C GLY A 709 18.53 -14.60 -13.99
N GLY A 710 18.39 -13.29 -14.17
CA GLY A 710 17.52 -12.74 -15.22
C GLY A 710 16.05 -12.71 -14.78
N ASN A 711 15.76 -12.32 -13.54
CA ASN A 711 14.40 -12.43 -12.99
C ASN A 711 13.92 -11.05 -12.55
N VAL A 712 13.37 -10.26 -13.46
CA VAL A 712 13.13 -8.83 -13.24
C VAL A 712 11.82 -8.31 -13.82
N ILE A 713 10.86 -9.15 -14.20
CA ILE A 713 9.53 -8.63 -14.54
C ILE A 713 8.90 -8.00 -13.28
N SER A 714 8.53 -6.72 -13.33
CA SER A 714 7.89 -6.06 -12.18
C SER A 714 6.52 -6.69 -11.96
N THR A 715 6.24 -7.04 -10.69
CA THR A 715 5.05 -7.79 -10.32
C THR A 715 4.26 -7.07 -9.23
N GLY A 716 2.93 -7.18 -9.31
CA GLY A 716 2.02 -7.01 -8.18
C GLY A 716 1.50 -8.36 -7.70
N GLY A 717 0.36 -8.35 -7.03
CA GLY A 717 -0.37 -9.57 -6.71
C GLY A 717 -1.86 -9.30 -6.54
N VAL A 718 -2.66 -10.35 -6.73
CA VAL A 718 -4.11 -10.32 -6.56
C VAL A 718 -4.54 -11.35 -5.52
N VAL A 719 -5.61 -11.01 -4.80
CA VAL A 719 -6.34 -11.96 -3.95
C VAL A 719 -7.54 -12.45 -4.74
N LEU A 720 -7.64 -13.76 -4.93
CA LEU A 720 -8.70 -14.44 -5.66
C LEU A 720 -9.91 -14.68 -4.74
N MET A 721 -11.04 -15.11 -5.31
CA MET A 721 -12.32 -15.20 -4.57
C MET A 721 -12.26 -16.03 -3.28
N ASP A 722 -11.41 -17.06 -3.22
CA ASP A 722 -11.30 -17.97 -2.08
C ASP A 722 -10.27 -17.51 -1.04
N GLY A 723 -9.60 -16.38 -1.28
CA GLY A 723 -8.51 -15.86 -0.46
C GLY A 723 -7.12 -16.36 -0.86
N SER A 724 -7.01 -17.18 -1.92
CA SER A 724 -5.73 -17.51 -2.54
C SER A 724 -5.07 -16.25 -3.09
N ARG A 725 -3.73 -16.25 -3.14
CA ARG A 725 -2.93 -15.13 -3.65
C ARG A 725 -2.15 -15.56 -4.88
N MET A 726 -2.13 -14.72 -5.90
CA MET A 726 -1.37 -14.95 -7.13
C MET A 726 -0.53 -13.71 -7.46
N SER A 727 0.67 -13.91 -7.98
CA SER A 727 1.49 -12.82 -8.53
C SER A 727 0.95 -12.35 -9.88
N MET A 728 1.12 -11.06 -10.17
CA MET A 728 0.74 -10.42 -11.44
C MET A 728 1.94 -9.68 -12.05
N PRO A 729 2.80 -10.36 -12.82
CA PRO A 729 3.87 -9.72 -13.57
C PRO A 729 3.31 -8.90 -14.73
N GLY A 730 3.42 -7.56 -14.63
CA GLY A 730 2.74 -6.62 -15.50
C GLY A 730 3.63 -5.59 -16.20
N PHE A 731 4.92 -5.49 -15.84
CA PHE A 731 5.83 -4.55 -16.52
C PHE A 731 7.18 -5.18 -16.87
N GLU A 732 7.57 -5.02 -18.13
CA GLU A 732 8.91 -5.34 -18.64
C GLU A 732 9.96 -4.38 -18.07
N ASN A 733 11.15 -4.88 -17.77
CA ASN A 733 12.31 -4.07 -17.41
C ASN A 733 13.44 -4.28 -18.41
N ALA A 734 13.89 -3.21 -19.06
CA ALA A 734 14.96 -3.24 -20.04
C ALA A 734 16.04 -2.21 -19.71
N ARG A 735 17.26 -2.47 -20.19
CA ARG A 735 18.37 -1.53 -20.13
C ARG A 735 18.12 -0.36 -21.10
N LEU A 736 18.76 0.78 -20.85
CA LEU A 736 18.62 1.98 -21.69
C LEU A 736 19.08 1.79 -23.15
N ASN A 737 19.85 0.75 -23.43
CA ASN A 737 20.23 0.34 -24.79
C ASN A 737 19.15 -0.51 -25.50
N GLY A 738 18.02 -0.79 -24.83
CA GLY A 738 16.92 -1.62 -25.32
C GLY A 738 17.10 -3.12 -25.12
N GLU A 739 18.12 -3.55 -24.39
CA GLU A 739 18.32 -4.96 -24.04
C GLU A 739 17.38 -5.35 -22.89
N ASP A 740 16.52 -6.34 -23.12
CA ASP A 740 15.68 -6.95 -22.10
C ASP A 740 16.54 -7.54 -20.98
N MET A 741 16.17 -7.27 -19.73
CA MET A 741 16.85 -7.82 -18.57
C MET A 741 16.26 -9.18 -18.13
N GLU A 742 15.02 -9.51 -18.48
CA GLU A 742 14.42 -10.82 -18.19
C GLU A 742 15.16 -11.92 -18.97
N GLY A 743 15.51 -13.01 -18.28
CA GLY A 743 16.38 -14.06 -18.79
C GLY A 743 17.84 -13.64 -19.04
N ASN A 744 18.19 -12.36 -18.87
CA ASN A 744 19.52 -11.79 -19.13
C ASN A 744 20.13 -11.20 -17.84
N GLY A 745 20.42 -12.07 -16.88
CA GLY A 745 20.95 -11.69 -15.58
C GLY A 745 22.23 -10.83 -15.64
N ALA A 746 22.39 -9.97 -14.64
CA ALA A 746 23.53 -9.07 -14.50
C ALA A 746 24.85 -9.86 -14.47
N GLN A 747 25.76 -9.51 -15.38
CA GLN A 747 27.04 -10.18 -15.52
C GLN A 747 28.10 -9.49 -14.64
N PRO A 748 28.87 -10.22 -13.83
CA PRO A 748 29.95 -9.64 -13.04
C PRO A 748 31.09 -9.17 -13.95
N ASP A 749 31.78 -8.11 -13.55
CA ASP A 749 33.04 -7.68 -14.17
C ASP A 749 34.18 -8.63 -13.77
N ILE A 750 34.12 -9.15 -12.54
CA ILE A 750 35.05 -10.16 -12.01
C ILE A 750 34.24 -11.38 -11.57
N SER A 751 34.27 -12.43 -12.40
CA SER A 751 33.57 -13.67 -12.10
C SER A 751 34.32 -14.51 -11.07
N VAL A 752 33.67 -14.77 -9.94
CA VAL A 752 34.20 -15.55 -8.82
C VAL A 752 33.09 -16.47 -8.30
N VAL A 753 33.22 -17.77 -8.53
CA VAL A 753 32.30 -18.78 -7.98
C VAL A 753 32.59 -19.00 -6.50
N ILE A 754 31.56 -19.05 -5.66
CA ILE A 754 31.74 -19.34 -4.23
C ILE A 754 32.34 -20.74 -4.03
N ASP A 755 33.44 -20.86 -3.27
CA ASP A 755 34.09 -22.15 -2.98
C ASP A 755 33.54 -22.72 -1.66
N PRO A 756 32.78 -23.82 -1.67
CA PRO A 756 32.25 -24.43 -0.45
C PRO A 756 33.34 -24.90 0.52
N ASN A 757 34.54 -25.23 0.03
CA ASN A 757 35.66 -25.62 0.90
C ASN A 757 36.24 -24.39 1.61
N ALA A 758 36.35 -23.25 0.92
CA ALA A 758 36.78 -22.01 1.54
C ALA A 758 35.79 -21.58 2.63
N LEU A 759 34.48 -21.65 2.36
CA LEU A 759 33.44 -21.36 3.36
C LEU A 759 33.54 -22.29 4.58
N ALA A 760 33.77 -23.59 4.36
CA ALA A 760 33.96 -24.55 5.44
C ALA A 760 35.24 -24.30 6.27
N GLU A 761 36.22 -23.60 5.69
CA GLU A 761 37.44 -23.12 6.36
C GLU A 761 37.28 -21.72 6.96
N GLY A 762 36.08 -21.13 6.91
CA GLY A 762 35.80 -19.79 7.44
C GLY A 762 36.35 -18.67 6.56
N ARG A 763 36.34 -18.84 5.23
CA ARG A 763 36.78 -17.85 4.25
C ARG A 763 35.73 -17.63 3.16
N ASP A 764 35.55 -16.38 2.76
CA ASP A 764 34.68 -16.01 1.64
C ASP A 764 35.56 -15.49 0.48
N ASN A 765 35.73 -16.31 -0.55
CA ASN A 765 36.59 -15.98 -1.69
C ASN A 765 36.01 -14.88 -2.60
N GLN A 766 34.72 -14.57 -2.52
CA GLN A 766 34.14 -13.44 -3.25
C GLN A 766 34.46 -12.12 -2.53
N ILE A 767 34.37 -12.09 -1.19
CA ILE A 767 34.81 -10.95 -0.37
C ILE A 767 36.31 -10.71 -0.54
N GLU A 768 37.14 -11.76 -0.49
CA GLU A 768 38.58 -11.64 -0.72
C GLU A 768 38.88 -10.98 -2.08
N ALA A 769 38.22 -11.41 -3.15
CA ALA A 769 38.38 -10.83 -4.48
C ALA A 769 37.91 -9.37 -4.57
N ALA A 770 36.80 -9.01 -3.91
CA ALA A 770 36.31 -7.65 -3.85
C ALA A 770 37.27 -6.71 -3.11
N VAL A 771 37.80 -7.15 -1.97
CA VAL A 771 38.78 -6.39 -1.18
C VAL A 771 40.07 -6.20 -1.96
N ASP A 772 40.62 -7.28 -2.53
CA ASP A 772 41.86 -7.22 -3.33
C ASP A 772 41.73 -6.24 -4.50
N PHE A 773 40.58 -6.25 -5.19
CA PHE A 773 40.32 -5.33 -6.29
C PHE A 773 40.22 -3.87 -5.84
N LEU A 774 39.46 -3.58 -4.78
CA LEU A 774 39.32 -2.22 -4.24
C LEU A 774 40.65 -1.66 -3.74
N LEU A 775 41.45 -2.46 -3.03
CA LEU A 775 42.77 -2.03 -2.58
C LEU A 775 43.68 -1.70 -3.75
N GLY A 776 43.62 -2.50 -4.82
CA GLY A 776 44.32 -2.22 -6.07
C GLY A 776 43.90 -0.88 -6.69
N GLN A 777 42.59 -0.60 -6.77
CA GLN A 777 42.07 0.67 -7.30
C GLN A 777 42.46 1.90 -6.48
N ILE A 778 42.58 1.76 -5.15
CA ILE A 778 42.94 2.87 -4.27
C ILE A 778 44.45 3.18 -4.32
N GLU A 779 45.27 2.20 -4.68
CA GLU A 779 46.73 2.33 -4.75
C GLU A 779 47.25 2.86 -6.09
N GLU A 780 46.44 2.78 -7.15
CA GLU A 780 46.67 3.45 -8.44
C GLU A 780 46.34 4.95 -8.39
#